data_AF-A0A5B9D3M4-F1
#
_entry.id   AF-A0A5B9D3M4-F1
#
_cell.length_a   1.000
_cell.length_b   1.000
_cell.length_c   1.000
_cell.angle_alpha   90.00
_cell.angle_beta   90.00
_cell.angle_gamma   90.00
#
_symmetry.space_group_name_H-M   'P 1'
#
loop_
_entity.id
_entity.type
_entity.pdbx_description
1 polymer ?
#
loop_
_entity_poly.entity_id
_entity_poly.type
_entity_poly.pdbx_seq_one_letter_code
_entity_poly.pdbx_strand_id
1 'polypeptide(L)'
;MYKKSLLSSMATAAIVLFNIQFNVHAESLEVSGEKKEVKDATYETLHALKGGQITGKHLTVKAPYYYDTYAVTAEGANSMIELLDNTIIENKDNEINLGLEAKDGATIKMIGGSIITFNTGASFTNSKSKENTLENVLITNAKDDLETTSGIVTKNSNLTLKDVTAHAFKALEADDHSQITISGGEFNATLDGISAKQGSIIDINNNAKITSSLSSGLHANGPKSKITMTGGTVKGGTTLGTLRAENGGHIDVTDVVITSVDYGTGAFVENEGSVIELHGTTIKDVSTGIEAHEGSTVKMTGGSITASIIGAQYTESNSDKNKLEDVVISSLKDDETPSSGVDVIKKSKLSLKNVTITQVNQGINALDHSQVTVSGGSVCASTTGASATSYSTITLKDNVKITQAYHGIDSSDHSQVTVSRGSVSASTTGAFAASYSTITLKDKVAITQVDQGINALDHSQVTVSGGSISASTVGMSAESGSIIDIKDEAHITSSNGGGLYASDLQSKITMMGGTVNAKEAALYTANGGHVDVTNVSATGKIGGLQLASVLSTVLNESYDPKNYQNTEINLTNTKIHVDNGTGILIATFSDNTIKNITNLSIGTANLINSEIHADVLLGNGTWGDKDFLESINAKTIPIGSFTLNADHSILEGRANIAKERNVHFDLKNGTQWFLKNSTQEKDDNGKLLDIAQRSRSDVSVLDLNDSSLIFQEPTEDHYHTLHIGSGKPETKAVYNATGDAQISFNTWWSDGKPIAEQKTDQLLINGDVSGTTNVLVNLKGNTTQQKTSNVEKNIRGLSLIQVSGTAEESSFKLAHGYTTINGSPDKYMLRAYGPNSSQGKADIKQNLFDEKNENFWDFRLQPEFLNSNPESGSNTGGSGSHPEENVHAPVAQMASYLVMPNALFYSGLTDMAEQNALLANIRTSLIDKGQEKQNGFFLHTYGSTGTFSSESAPRQYGYSGADLHYAALQGGVNFATLEGHNTTTRFGLLGTYGQLSFTPKDMQDAGKNTVDKWSLTAYGTIQYDNGFYLDTLLSYGFLKGEITNAVIGTTAKLKNAKMLNISTTVGKQFATGMQGVTFEPQAQVAYQHLAFDTILDADNLTIDMNNPHQWMIRVGGRLTKSITAENNRPMSFYGKVNLIKTFGDDQALHIDKDYKLDAMGAAIEGGLGISAQLSTNLSLHGDVSYQQKLQKTGISGASFSGGIRYQF
;
A
#
# COMPACT_ATOMS: atom_id res chain seq x y z
N MET A 1 -6.29 -88.69 -56.69
CA MET A 1 -6.03 -89.64 -57.80
C MET A 1 -6.01 -88.83 -59.09
N TYR A 2 -4.83 -88.63 -59.69
CA TYR A 2 -4.35 -89.30 -60.92
C TYR A 2 -4.86 -88.61 -62.19
N LYS A 3 -4.07 -88.27 -63.21
CA LYS A 3 -2.62 -88.37 -63.48
C LYS A 3 -2.38 -87.67 -64.83
N LYS A 4 -1.24 -86.98 -64.96
CA LYS A 4 -0.18 -87.10 -66.01
C LYS A 4 -0.60 -87.41 -67.48
N SER A 5 0.08 -87.00 -68.54
CA SER A 5 1.28 -86.21 -68.83
C SER A 5 1.68 -86.49 -70.30
N LEU A 6 2.55 -85.64 -70.89
CA LEU A 6 3.56 -85.99 -71.91
C LEU A 6 3.06 -86.31 -73.34
N LEU A 7 3.71 -85.94 -74.47
CA LEU A 7 5.02 -85.36 -74.76
C LEU A 7 5.06 -84.94 -76.27
N SER A 8 5.81 -83.87 -76.59
CA SER A 8 6.72 -83.71 -77.76
C SER A 8 6.20 -83.67 -79.22
N SER A 9 6.66 -82.60 -79.91
CA SER A 9 7.15 -82.49 -81.31
C SER A 9 6.17 -82.30 -82.49
N MET A 10 6.62 -81.47 -83.46
CA MET A 10 6.08 -81.15 -84.81
C MET A 10 5.00 -80.05 -84.84
N ALA A 11 4.96 -79.04 -85.72
CA ALA A 11 5.72 -78.59 -86.89
C ALA A 11 5.26 -77.12 -87.13
N THR A 12 6.03 -76.08 -87.43
CA THR A 12 7.14 -75.82 -88.38
C THR A 12 6.77 -76.00 -89.85
N ALA A 13 6.77 -74.85 -90.55
CA ALA A 13 6.91 -74.62 -91.99
C ALA A 13 5.68 -74.81 -92.90
N ALA A 14 4.96 -73.71 -93.20
CA ALA A 14 5.20 -72.93 -94.43
C ALA A 14 3.96 -72.09 -94.86
N ILE A 15 3.83 -70.84 -94.38
CA ILE A 15 3.27 -69.70 -95.14
C ILE A 15 3.95 -68.42 -94.62
N VAL A 16 5.14 -68.09 -95.14
CA VAL A 16 5.72 -66.72 -95.10
C VAL A 16 6.48 -66.51 -96.41
N LEU A 17 5.79 -65.98 -97.40
CA LEU A 17 6.36 -65.44 -98.63
C LEU A 17 5.41 -64.32 -99.05
N PHE A 18 5.62 -63.13 -98.48
CA PHE A 18 5.34 -61.77 -98.99
C PHE A 18 5.34 -60.76 -97.83
N ASN A 19 6.54 -60.44 -97.33
CA ASN A 19 6.96 -59.13 -96.84
C ASN A 19 8.42 -59.25 -96.38
N ILE A 20 9.33 -59.21 -97.35
CA ILE A 20 10.72 -58.92 -97.09
C ILE A 20 10.79 -57.39 -97.05
N GLN A 21 10.82 -56.81 -95.85
CA GLN A 21 11.32 -55.46 -95.66
C GLN A 21 12.69 -55.55 -95.01
N PHE A 22 13.59 -54.74 -95.58
CA PHE A 22 15.03 -54.79 -95.43
C PHE A 22 15.48 -54.69 -93.96
N ASN A 23 16.32 -55.64 -93.56
CA ASN A 23 17.36 -55.40 -92.55
C ASN A 23 18.30 -54.34 -93.12
N VAL A 24 18.04 -53.08 -92.78
CA VAL A 24 19.04 -52.02 -92.86
C VAL A 24 19.76 -52.05 -91.51
N HIS A 25 21.00 -52.52 -91.48
CA HIS A 25 21.89 -52.29 -90.33
C HIS A 25 21.84 -50.79 -90.01
N ALA A 26 21.45 -50.45 -88.78
CA ALA A 26 21.53 -49.06 -88.33
C ALA A 26 23.00 -48.63 -88.40
N GLU A 27 23.27 -47.47 -88.99
CA GLU A 27 24.63 -46.98 -89.20
C GLU A 27 25.14 -46.29 -87.93
N SER A 28 26.44 -46.26 -87.68
CA SER A 28 27.06 -45.33 -86.71
C SER A 28 27.44 -44.04 -87.43
N LEU A 29 26.95 -42.91 -86.94
CA LEU A 29 27.24 -41.61 -87.53
C LEU A 29 28.33 -40.88 -86.76
N GLU A 30 29.53 -40.85 -87.32
CA GLU A 30 30.63 -40.02 -86.82
C GLU A 30 30.84 -38.79 -87.73
N VAL A 31 30.94 -37.59 -87.14
CA VAL A 31 31.14 -36.32 -87.85
C VAL A 31 32.28 -35.53 -87.22
N SER A 32 33.31 -35.23 -88.02
CA SER A 32 34.51 -34.49 -87.59
C SER A 32 34.73 -33.23 -88.43
N GLY A 33 34.69 -32.05 -87.80
CA GLY A 33 35.03 -30.75 -88.43
C GLY A 33 34.01 -30.19 -89.43
N GLU A 34 32.94 -30.93 -89.72
CA GLU A 34 31.88 -30.56 -90.68
C GLU A 34 30.50 -30.53 -90.00
N LYS A 35 29.50 -29.93 -90.67
CA LYS A 35 28.11 -29.89 -90.19
C LYS A 35 27.25 -30.88 -90.97
N LYS A 36 26.43 -31.68 -90.29
CA LYS A 36 25.56 -32.68 -90.90
C LYS A 36 24.17 -32.67 -90.28
N GLU A 37 23.14 -32.53 -91.13
CA GLU A 37 21.74 -32.61 -90.72
C GLU A 37 21.17 -33.97 -91.16
N VAL A 38 20.49 -34.66 -90.25
CA VAL A 38 19.90 -36.00 -90.47
C VAL A 38 18.49 -36.06 -89.88
N LYS A 39 17.56 -36.75 -90.56
CA LYS A 39 16.15 -36.76 -90.19
C LYS A 39 15.50 -38.13 -90.43
N ASP A 40 14.55 -38.52 -89.57
CA ASP A 40 13.71 -39.73 -89.67
C ASP A 40 14.53 -41.04 -89.83
N ALA A 41 15.71 -41.11 -89.20
CA ALA A 41 16.67 -42.18 -89.36
C ALA A 41 16.95 -42.95 -88.06
N THR A 42 17.36 -44.21 -88.19
CA THR A 42 17.81 -45.05 -87.08
C THR A 42 19.34 -45.20 -87.12
N TYR A 43 20.01 -44.87 -86.02
CA TYR A 43 21.47 -44.97 -85.86
C TYR A 43 21.83 -45.90 -84.69
N GLU A 44 22.96 -46.59 -84.76
CA GLU A 44 23.51 -47.32 -83.60
C GLU A 44 24.15 -46.34 -82.61
N THR A 45 24.98 -45.41 -83.11
CA THR A 45 25.60 -44.35 -82.32
C THR A 45 25.69 -43.04 -83.11
N LEU A 46 25.66 -41.91 -82.40
CA LEU A 46 25.96 -40.57 -82.95
C LEU A 46 27.23 -40.03 -82.26
N HIS A 47 28.22 -39.61 -83.03
CA HIS A 47 29.48 -39.07 -82.49
C HIS A 47 29.91 -37.81 -83.24
N ALA A 48 29.92 -36.67 -82.55
CA ALA A 48 30.47 -35.42 -83.09
C ALA A 48 31.80 -35.11 -82.39
N LEU A 49 32.90 -35.06 -83.15
CA LEU A 49 34.23 -34.82 -82.60
C LEU A 49 34.99 -33.74 -83.37
N LYS A 50 36.06 -33.19 -82.77
CA LYS A 50 36.98 -32.24 -83.42
C LYS A 50 36.27 -31.07 -84.14
N GLY A 51 35.22 -30.51 -83.54
CA GLY A 51 34.44 -29.39 -84.11
C GLY A 51 33.30 -29.80 -85.04
N GLY A 52 32.96 -31.10 -85.13
CA GLY A 52 31.83 -31.59 -85.92
C GLY A 52 30.48 -31.18 -85.33
N GLN A 53 29.47 -30.97 -86.17
CA GLN A 53 28.11 -30.60 -85.73
C GLN A 53 27.08 -31.54 -86.35
N ILE A 54 26.22 -32.15 -85.52
CA ILE A 54 25.11 -32.98 -85.96
C ILE A 54 23.79 -32.32 -85.55
N THR A 55 22.88 -32.10 -86.51
CA THR A 55 21.49 -31.72 -86.23
C THR A 55 20.58 -32.89 -86.62
N GLY A 56 20.06 -33.60 -85.62
CA GLY A 56 19.15 -34.73 -85.77
C GLY A 56 17.70 -34.32 -85.56
N LYS A 57 16.78 -34.73 -86.44
CA LYS A 57 15.32 -34.53 -86.28
C LYS A 57 14.59 -35.87 -86.31
N HIS A 58 13.81 -36.16 -85.26
CA HIS A 58 13.02 -37.39 -85.15
C HIS A 58 13.83 -38.68 -85.36
N LEU A 59 14.94 -38.81 -84.62
CA LEU A 59 15.82 -39.97 -84.75
C LEU A 59 15.43 -41.09 -83.80
N THR A 60 15.84 -42.31 -84.11
CA THR A 60 15.88 -43.42 -83.14
C THR A 60 17.31 -43.92 -83.01
N VAL A 61 17.92 -43.79 -81.83
CA VAL A 61 19.29 -44.25 -81.57
C VAL A 61 19.23 -45.54 -80.76
N LYS A 62 19.72 -46.65 -81.33
CA LYS A 62 19.69 -48.00 -80.75
C LYS A 62 21.08 -48.57 -80.58
N ALA A 63 21.80 -48.09 -79.57
CA ALA A 63 23.12 -48.62 -79.25
C ALA A 63 23.04 -50.09 -78.78
N PRO A 64 24.01 -50.95 -79.12
CA PRO A 64 24.10 -52.30 -78.56
C PRO A 64 24.42 -52.25 -77.05
N TYR A 65 23.93 -53.26 -76.30
CA TYR A 65 24.09 -53.37 -74.83
C TYR A 65 25.56 -53.45 -74.36
N TYR A 66 26.49 -53.82 -75.24
CA TYR A 66 27.90 -54.00 -74.90
C TYR A 66 28.67 -52.69 -75.06
N TYR A 67 29.56 -52.40 -74.09
CA TYR A 67 30.56 -51.31 -74.00
C TYR A 67 30.21 -50.09 -73.12
N ASP A 68 31.28 -49.50 -72.54
CA ASP A 68 31.31 -48.22 -71.80
C ASP A 68 31.25 -47.01 -72.76
N THR A 69 30.37 -47.05 -73.76
CA THR A 69 30.24 -46.00 -74.78
C THR A 69 28.84 -45.41 -74.78
N TYR A 70 28.75 -44.08 -74.78
CA TYR A 70 27.46 -43.37 -74.87
C TYR A 70 26.87 -43.49 -76.28
N ALA A 71 25.55 -43.71 -76.35
CA ALA A 71 24.81 -43.79 -77.61
C ALA A 71 24.89 -42.50 -78.44
N VAL A 72 24.98 -41.35 -77.77
CA VAL A 72 25.17 -40.04 -78.38
C VAL A 72 26.33 -39.32 -77.69
N THR A 73 27.44 -39.10 -78.40
CA THR A 73 28.65 -38.47 -77.84
C THR A 73 29.00 -37.19 -78.61
N ALA A 74 29.14 -36.07 -77.91
CA ALA A 74 29.80 -34.88 -78.44
C ALA A 74 31.11 -34.66 -77.68
N GLU A 75 32.24 -34.63 -78.40
CA GLU A 75 33.58 -34.59 -77.82
C GLU A 75 34.44 -33.47 -78.42
N GLY A 76 35.04 -32.63 -77.57
CA GLY A 76 35.97 -31.59 -77.98
C GLY A 76 35.33 -30.23 -78.27
N ALA A 77 36.14 -29.18 -78.19
CA ALA A 77 35.71 -27.80 -78.42
C ALA A 77 35.06 -27.60 -79.79
N ASN A 78 33.96 -26.84 -79.82
CA ASN A 78 33.12 -26.57 -80.99
C ASN A 78 32.35 -27.77 -81.56
N SER A 79 32.48 -28.96 -80.98
CA SER A 79 31.65 -30.11 -81.35
C SER A 79 30.24 -29.95 -80.79
N MET A 80 29.22 -30.25 -81.58
CA MET A 80 27.82 -30.04 -81.19
C MET A 80 26.91 -31.17 -81.70
N ILE A 81 25.98 -31.61 -80.85
CA ILE A 81 24.83 -32.42 -81.30
C ILE A 81 23.53 -31.74 -80.85
N GLU A 82 22.65 -31.43 -81.81
CA GLU A 82 21.29 -30.98 -81.56
C GLU A 82 20.30 -32.08 -81.98
N LEU A 83 19.52 -32.62 -81.04
CA LEU A 83 18.46 -33.59 -81.29
C LEU A 83 17.10 -32.94 -81.10
N LEU A 84 16.25 -33.02 -82.13
CA LEU A 84 14.97 -32.32 -82.23
C LEU A 84 13.85 -33.30 -82.60
N ASP A 85 12.61 -32.82 -82.55
CA ASP A 85 11.40 -33.51 -83.04
C ASP A 85 11.17 -34.91 -82.42
N ASN A 86 11.27 -35.03 -81.09
CA ASN A 86 11.00 -36.27 -80.32
C ASN A 86 11.94 -37.43 -80.69
N THR A 87 13.24 -37.20 -80.58
CA THR A 87 14.24 -38.25 -80.78
C THR A 87 14.21 -39.26 -79.63
N ILE A 88 14.22 -40.56 -79.96
CA ILE A 88 14.20 -41.65 -78.98
C ILE A 88 15.58 -42.30 -78.92
N ILE A 89 16.17 -42.35 -77.74
CA ILE A 89 17.40 -43.09 -77.46
C ILE A 89 16.98 -44.31 -76.61
N GLU A 90 16.85 -45.46 -77.25
CA GLU A 90 16.32 -46.69 -76.63
C GLU A 90 16.94 -47.94 -77.27
N ASN A 91 16.79 -49.09 -76.64
CA ASN A 91 16.92 -50.37 -77.35
C ASN A 91 15.76 -51.30 -76.91
N LYS A 92 15.00 -51.80 -77.90
CA LYS A 92 13.73 -52.52 -77.69
C LYS A 92 13.89 -53.93 -77.12
N ASP A 93 15.08 -54.50 -77.20
CA ASP A 93 15.35 -55.87 -76.76
C ASP A 93 16.19 -55.93 -75.46
N ASN A 94 16.86 -54.83 -75.08
CA ASN A 94 17.60 -54.62 -73.82
C ASN A 94 17.87 -53.10 -73.66
N GLU A 95 17.95 -52.56 -72.44
CA GLU A 95 18.28 -51.14 -72.18
C GLU A 95 19.65 -50.74 -72.75
N ILE A 96 19.83 -49.49 -73.20
CA ILE A 96 21.19 -49.00 -73.50
C ILE A 96 21.95 -48.69 -72.21
N ASN A 97 23.26 -48.99 -72.14
CA ASN A 97 24.02 -48.76 -70.90
C ASN A 97 24.19 -47.26 -70.58
N LEU A 98 24.57 -46.46 -71.59
CA LEU A 98 24.89 -45.04 -71.48
C LEU A 98 24.20 -44.23 -72.59
N GLY A 99 23.43 -43.19 -72.24
CA GLY A 99 22.57 -42.42 -73.15
C GLY A 99 23.31 -41.37 -73.97
N LEU A 100 23.44 -40.15 -73.44
CA LEU A 100 24.19 -39.07 -74.09
C LEU A 100 25.34 -38.54 -73.23
N GLU A 101 26.44 -38.12 -73.87
CA GLU A 101 27.60 -37.50 -73.24
C GLU A 101 28.08 -36.28 -74.02
N ALA A 102 28.15 -35.13 -73.36
CA ALA A 102 28.91 -33.97 -73.83
C ALA A 102 30.19 -33.86 -73.01
N LYS A 103 31.35 -33.89 -73.65
CA LYS A 103 32.63 -33.76 -72.94
C LYS A 103 33.66 -32.88 -73.62
N ASP A 104 34.59 -32.37 -72.82
CA ASP A 104 35.78 -31.62 -73.24
C ASP A 104 35.50 -30.41 -74.15
N GLY A 105 34.60 -29.53 -73.74
CA GLY A 105 34.22 -28.32 -74.50
C GLY A 105 33.07 -28.49 -75.49
N ALA A 106 32.51 -29.69 -75.62
CA ALA A 106 31.42 -29.98 -76.56
C ALA A 106 30.04 -29.52 -76.06
N THR A 107 29.07 -29.42 -76.97
CA THR A 107 27.69 -29.01 -76.67
C THR A 107 26.67 -30.09 -77.06
N ILE A 108 25.71 -30.40 -76.20
CA ILE A 108 24.53 -31.20 -76.57
C ILE A 108 23.24 -30.46 -76.25
N LYS A 109 22.34 -30.43 -77.22
CA LYS A 109 20.97 -29.94 -77.07
C LYS A 109 19.97 -31.01 -77.48
N MET A 110 18.97 -31.28 -76.65
CA MET A 110 17.88 -32.19 -76.97
C MET A 110 16.54 -31.51 -76.66
N ILE A 111 15.67 -31.40 -77.66
CA ILE A 111 14.31 -30.85 -77.52
C ILE A 111 13.31 -31.94 -77.90
N GLY A 112 12.58 -32.45 -76.91
CA GLY A 112 11.60 -33.51 -77.04
C GLY A 112 12.22 -34.90 -77.17
N GLY A 113 11.57 -35.90 -76.59
CA GLY A 113 11.92 -37.32 -76.76
C GLY A 113 12.24 -38.04 -75.46
N SER A 114 12.85 -39.22 -75.57
CA SER A 114 13.16 -40.06 -74.41
C SER A 114 14.56 -40.67 -74.47
N ILE A 115 15.14 -40.89 -73.29
CA ILE A 115 16.41 -41.57 -73.05
C ILE A 115 16.12 -42.71 -72.09
N ILE A 116 16.20 -43.96 -72.58
CA ILE A 116 15.89 -45.16 -71.79
C ILE A 116 17.19 -45.94 -71.59
N THR A 117 17.78 -45.85 -70.40
CA THR A 117 19.12 -46.40 -70.09
C THR A 117 19.14 -47.28 -68.86
N PHE A 118 20.16 -48.15 -68.72
CA PHE A 118 20.41 -48.92 -67.50
C PHE A 118 21.27 -48.14 -66.49
N ASN A 119 22.37 -47.51 -66.91
CA ASN A 119 23.36 -46.92 -66.01
C ASN A 119 23.36 -45.38 -65.99
N THR A 120 23.55 -44.68 -67.12
CA THR A 120 23.54 -43.20 -67.13
C THR A 120 22.73 -42.66 -68.30
N GLY A 121 21.75 -41.81 -68.00
CA GLY A 121 20.90 -41.16 -69.00
C GLY A 121 21.64 -40.08 -69.78
N ALA A 122 22.08 -39.04 -69.07
CA ALA A 122 22.81 -37.92 -69.66
C ALA A 122 24.03 -37.52 -68.81
N SER A 123 25.18 -37.36 -69.45
CA SER A 123 26.45 -36.98 -68.82
C SER A 123 27.03 -35.71 -69.45
N PHE A 124 27.47 -34.77 -68.63
CA PHE A 124 28.16 -33.56 -69.08
C PHE A 124 29.47 -33.41 -68.29
N THR A 125 30.61 -33.74 -68.91
CA THR A 125 31.90 -33.80 -68.23
C THR A 125 32.91 -32.85 -68.86
N ASN A 126 33.31 -31.80 -68.15
CA ASN A 126 34.21 -30.76 -68.67
C ASN A 126 33.71 -30.12 -69.98
N SER A 127 32.39 -30.13 -70.22
CA SER A 127 31.78 -29.57 -71.42
C SER A 127 31.80 -28.04 -71.39
N LYS A 128 31.50 -27.43 -70.23
CA LYS A 128 31.50 -25.97 -70.00
C LYS A 128 30.65 -25.13 -70.96
N SER A 129 29.93 -25.74 -71.90
CA SER A 129 29.09 -25.03 -72.86
C SER A 129 27.83 -24.51 -72.18
N LYS A 130 27.55 -23.21 -72.32
CA LYS A 130 26.30 -22.59 -71.85
C LYS A 130 25.09 -23.00 -72.69
N GLU A 131 25.32 -23.64 -73.84
CA GLU A 131 24.27 -24.03 -74.78
C GLU A 131 23.75 -25.45 -74.51
N ASN A 132 24.37 -26.21 -73.59
CA ASN A 132 23.87 -27.52 -73.19
C ASN A 132 22.44 -27.39 -72.67
N THR A 133 21.50 -28.05 -73.34
CA THR A 133 20.07 -27.90 -73.04
C THR A 133 19.31 -29.21 -73.22
N LEU A 134 18.56 -29.65 -72.20
CA LEU A 134 17.54 -30.68 -72.34
C LEU A 134 16.17 -30.05 -72.09
N GLU A 135 15.25 -30.17 -73.06
CA GLU A 135 13.93 -29.56 -73.00
C GLU A 135 12.86 -30.60 -73.37
N ASN A 136 11.85 -30.82 -72.50
CA ASN A 136 10.78 -31.82 -72.69
C ASN A 136 11.31 -33.25 -72.92
N VAL A 137 12.32 -33.65 -72.14
CA VAL A 137 12.97 -34.97 -72.27
C VAL A 137 12.56 -35.88 -71.11
N LEU A 138 12.18 -37.12 -71.42
CA LEU A 138 12.00 -38.20 -70.44
C LEU A 138 13.29 -39.00 -70.32
N ILE A 139 13.82 -39.14 -69.10
CA ILE A 139 14.96 -39.99 -68.77
C ILE A 139 14.51 -41.05 -67.78
N THR A 140 14.62 -42.32 -68.15
CA THR A 140 14.16 -43.46 -67.32
C THR A 140 14.97 -44.73 -67.61
N ASN A 141 14.74 -45.80 -66.85
CA ASN A 141 15.07 -47.16 -67.27
C ASN A 141 13.84 -47.84 -67.92
N ALA A 142 14.00 -49.03 -68.52
CA ALA A 142 12.93 -49.67 -69.30
C ALA A 142 11.76 -50.17 -68.43
N LYS A 143 12.01 -50.39 -67.14
CA LYS A 143 10.99 -50.84 -66.19
C LYS A 143 10.30 -49.70 -65.44
N ASP A 144 10.84 -48.48 -65.52
CA ASP A 144 10.41 -47.32 -64.73
C ASP A 144 10.35 -47.64 -63.22
N ASP A 145 11.34 -48.39 -62.72
CA ASP A 145 11.39 -48.91 -61.35
C ASP A 145 12.38 -48.18 -60.42
N LEU A 146 13.08 -47.15 -60.92
CA LEU A 146 14.01 -46.29 -60.18
C LEU A 146 15.23 -47.01 -59.57
N GLU A 147 15.55 -48.24 -59.97
CA GLU A 147 16.57 -49.04 -59.26
C GLU A 147 18.02 -48.84 -59.73
N THR A 148 18.26 -48.53 -61.02
CA THR A 148 19.60 -48.73 -61.61
C THR A 148 20.26 -47.51 -62.27
N THR A 149 19.48 -46.54 -62.76
CA THR A 149 19.99 -45.46 -63.62
C THR A 149 20.39 -44.22 -62.83
N SER A 150 21.52 -43.59 -63.16
CA SER A 150 21.82 -42.19 -62.85
C SER A 150 21.21 -41.32 -63.96
N GLY A 151 20.19 -40.52 -63.66
CA GLY A 151 19.44 -39.79 -64.67
C GLY A 151 20.33 -38.79 -65.40
N ILE A 152 20.81 -37.78 -64.67
CA ILE A 152 21.67 -36.73 -65.21
C ILE A 152 22.88 -36.55 -64.30
N VAL A 153 24.08 -36.57 -64.88
CA VAL A 153 25.35 -36.36 -64.17
C VAL A 153 26.09 -35.20 -64.82
N THR A 154 26.53 -34.24 -64.02
CA THR A 154 27.34 -33.11 -64.50
C THR A 154 28.61 -32.96 -63.67
N LYS A 155 29.73 -32.75 -64.36
CA LYS A 155 31.06 -32.51 -63.78
C LYS A 155 31.70 -31.33 -64.50
N ASN A 156 32.02 -30.24 -63.80
CA ASN A 156 32.63 -29.04 -64.34
C ASN A 156 31.97 -28.53 -65.64
N SER A 157 30.64 -28.45 -65.64
CA SER A 157 29.84 -28.17 -66.84
C SER A 157 28.67 -27.23 -66.56
N ASN A 158 28.14 -26.60 -67.61
CA ASN A 158 26.90 -25.82 -67.56
C ASN A 158 25.77 -26.65 -68.21
N LEU A 159 24.54 -26.57 -67.68
CA LEU A 159 23.38 -27.30 -68.23
C LEU A 159 22.06 -26.56 -67.96
N THR A 160 21.22 -26.45 -68.98
CA THR A 160 19.84 -25.96 -68.85
C THR A 160 18.84 -27.11 -69.00
N LEU A 161 17.96 -27.31 -68.03
CA LEU A 161 16.88 -28.29 -68.04
C LEU A 161 15.53 -27.56 -68.07
N LYS A 162 14.65 -27.90 -69.01
CA LYS A 162 13.30 -27.34 -69.11
C LYS A 162 12.27 -28.45 -69.24
N ASP A 163 11.33 -28.53 -68.31
CA ASP A 163 10.26 -29.55 -68.30
C ASP A 163 10.79 -30.98 -68.52
N VAL A 164 11.90 -31.30 -67.86
CA VAL A 164 12.54 -32.63 -67.93
C VAL A 164 11.91 -33.55 -66.89
N THR A 165 11.60 -34.78 -67.29
CA THR A 165 11.20 -35.84 -66.37
C THR A 165 12.36 -36.82 -66.23
N ALA A 166 12.89 -36.97 -65.02
CA ALA A 166 13.97 -37.91 -64.71
C ALA A 166 13.53 -38.90 -63.62
N HIS A 167 13.39 -40.16 -64.01
CA HIS A 167 13.05 -41.29 -63.15
C HIS A 167 14.28 -42.19 -63.03
N ALA A 168 14.95 -42.16 -61.89
CA ALA A 168 16.29 -42.73 -61.77
C ALA A 168 16.62 -43.16 -60.33
N PHE A 169 17.70 -43.89 -60.13
CA PHE A 169 18.27 -44.13 -58.80
C PHE A 169 18.78 -42.83 -58.17
N LYS A 170 19.40 -41.95 -58.97
CA LYS A 170 19.68 -40.54 -58.67
C LYS A 170 19.19 -39.70 -59.84
N ALA A 171 18.26 -38.77 -59.63
CA ALA A 171 17.68 -38.04 -60.77
C ALA A 171 18.64 -37.00 -61.36
N LEU A 172 19.34 -36.22 -60.51
CA LEU A 172 20.36 -35.27 -60.94
C LEU A 172 21.51 -35.16 -59.93
N GLU A 173 22.75 -35.35 -60.40
CA GLU A 173 23.96 -35.12 -59.62
C GLU A 173 24.85 -34.08 -60.29
N ALA A 174 25.12 -32.99 -59.58
CA ALA A 174 26.02 -31.93 -60.00
C ALA A 174 27.27 -31.93 -59.16
N ASP A 175 28.42 -31.99 -59.82
CA ASP A 175 29.71 -32.14 -59.16
C ASP A 175 30.78 -31.26 -59.82
N ASP A 176 31.88 -31.02 -59.09
CA ASP A 176 33.02 -30.19 -59.50
C ASP A 176 32.63 -28.86 -60.17
N HIS A 177 32.08 -27.91 -59.41
CA HIS A 177 31.76 -26.56 -59.87
C HIS A 177 30.80 -26.46 -61.07
N SER A 178 29.88 -27.42 -61.22
CA SER A 178 28.87 -27.39 -62.29
C SER A 178 27.81 -26.30 -62.03
N GLN A 179 27.25 -25.71 -63.09
CA GLN A 179 26.15 -24.73 -63.01
C GLN A 179 24.93 -25.24 -63.78
N ILE A 180 23.83 -25.46 -63.08
CA ILE A 180 22.61 -26.00 -63.68
C ILE A 180 21.43 -25.07 -63.44
N THR A 181 20.63 -24.83 -64.48
CA THR A 181 19.34 -24.15 -64.36
C THR A 181 18.22 -25.10 -64.73
N ILE A 182 17.24 -25.27 -63.85
CA ILE A 182 16.06 -26.13 -64.01
C ILE A 182 14.81 -25.25 -64.03
N SER A 183 13.94 -25.50 -65.00
CA SER A 183 12.69 -24.79 -65.19
C SER A 183 11.56 -25.81 -65.41
N GLY A 184 10.81 -26.11 -64.36
CA GLY A 184 9.77 -27.16 -64.38
C GLY A 184 10.32 -28.59 -64.42
N GLY A 185 9.42 -29.56 -64.55
CA GLY A 185 9.76 -30.98 -64.64
C GLY A 185 9.55 -31.80 -63.36
N GLU A 186 9.81 -33.10 -63.45
CA GLU A 186 9.63 -34.08 -62.39
C GLU A 186 10.89 -34.93 -62.20
N PHE A 187 11.47 -34.90 -61.00
CA PHE A 187 12.70 -35.59 -60.66
C PHE A 187 12.39 -36.62 -59.57
N ASN A 188 12.17 -37.86 -59.97
CA ASN A 188 11.81 -38.96 -59.08
C ASN A 188 13.05 -39.86 -58.89
N ALA A 189 13.48 -40.00 -57.64
CA ALA A 189 14.69 -40.74 -57.28
C ALA A 189 14.46 -41.79 -56.19
N THR A 190 15.34 -42.80 -56.16
CA THR A 190 15.47 -43.70 -55.01
C THR A 190 16.38 -43.10 -53.94
N LEU A 191 17.58 -42.63 -54.31
CA LEU A 191 18.48 -41.85 -53.45
C LEU A 191 18.19 -40.35 -53.62
N ASP A 192 19.21 -39.52 -53.79
CA ASP A 192 19.05 -38.07 -53.87
C ASP A 192 18.28 -37.68 -55.14
N GLY A 193 17.22 -36.88 -54.96
CA GLY A 193 16.48 -36.30 -56.08
C GLY A 193 17.40 -35.40 -56.91
N ILE A 194 17.86 -34.33 -56.28
CA ILE A 194 18.81 -33.38 -56.87
C ILE A 194 19.94 -33.13 -55.87
N SER A 195 21.18 -33.29 -56.31
CA SER A 195 22.35 -33.04 -55.46
C SER A 195 23.36 -32.08 -56.10
N ALA A 196 23.88 -31.16 -55.29
CA ALA A 196 24.96 -30.23 -55.63
C ALA A 196 26.18 -30.48 -54.74
N LYS A 197 27.30 -30.84 -55.36
CA LYS A 197 28.53 -31.26 -54.70
C LYS A 197 29.73 -30.46 -55.19
N GLN A 198 30.75 -30.36 -54.35
CA GLN A 198 32.06 -29.77 -54.67
C GLN A 198 31.98 -28.41 -55.40
N GLY A 199 31.22 -27.46 -54.83
CA GLY A 199 31.12 -26.09 -55.35
C GLY A 199 30.13 -25.89 -56.51
N SER A 200 29.28 -26.88 -56.78
CA SER A 200 28.26 -26.81 -57.84
C SER A 200 27.05 -25.96 -57.43
N ILE A 201 26.42 -25.31 -58.40
CA ILE A 201 25.27 -24.41 -58.21
C ILE A 201 24.09 -24.90 -59.06
N ILE A 202 22.92 -25.05 -58.44
CA ILE A 202 21.69 -25.48 -59.11
C ILE A 202 20.58 -24.47 -58.79
N ASP A 203 19.97 -23.88 -59.82
CA ASP A 203 18.82 -22.98 -59.71
C ASP A 203 17.56 -23.65 -60.26
N ILE A 204 16.53 -23.83 -59.44
CA ILE A 204 15.29 -24.55 -59.75
C ILE A 204 14.10 -23.58 -59.70
N ASN A 205 13.32 -23.51 -60.78
CA ASN A 205 12.17 -22.62 -60.89
C ASN A 205 10.98 -23.30 -61.56
N ASN A 206 9.85 -22.59 -61.65
CA ASN A 206 8.63 -23.01 -62.35
C ASN A 206 7.99 -24.30 -61.78
N ASN A 207 7.90 -24.40 -60.44
CA ASN A 207 7.14 -25.43 -59.72
C ASN A 207 7.56 -26.88 -60.03
N ALA A 208 8.86 -27.15 -60.11
CA ALA A 208 9.37 -28.51 -60.26
C ALA A 208 8.92 -29.42 -59.10
N LYS A 209 8.71 -30.70 -59.40
CA LYS A 209 8.40 -31.74 -58.42
C LYS A 209 9.62 -32.63 -58.21
N ILE A 210 10.14 -32.65 -56.99
CA ILE A 210 11.30 -33.47 -56.64
C ILE A 210 10.85 -34.51 -55.61
N THR A 211 11.07 -35.79 -55.90
CA THR A 211 10.77 -36.86 -54.94
C THR A 211 11.96 -37.80 -54.80
N SER A 212 12.17 -38.25 -53.56
CA SER A 212 13.14 -39.27 -53.18
C SER A 212 12.46 -40.25 -52.24
N SER A 213 12.60 -41.56 -52.49
CA SER A 213 12.01 -42.60 -51.66
C SER A 213 12.87 -43.02 -50.47
N LEU A 214 14.22 -42.92 -50.56
CA LEU A 214 15.16 -43.36 -49.51
C LEU A 214 16.19 -42.31 -49.07
N SER A 215 16.27 -41.12 -49.67
CA SER A 215 17.27 -40.10 -49.28
C SER A 215 16.68 -38.69 -49.31
N SER A 216 17.49 -37.65 -49.38
CA SER A 216 17.04 -36.27 -49.48
C SER A 216 16.46 -35.95 -50.85
N GLY A 217 15.40 -35.14 -50.89
CA GLY A 217 14.91 -34.59 -52.15
C GLY A 217 15.94 -33.61 -52.73
N LEU A 218 16.44 -32.69 -51.90
CA LEU A 218 17.54 -31.78 -52.24
C LEU A 218 18.73 -32.00 -51.31
N HIS A 219 19.93 -32.14 -51.87
CA HIS A 219 21.16 -32.38 -51.11
C HIS A 219 22.30 -31.46 -51.57
N ALA A 220 22.72 -30.52 -50.71
CA ALA A 220 23.89 -29.69 -50.94
C ALA A 220 25.05 -30.14 -50.04
N ASN A 221 26.17 -30.56 -50.63
CA ASN A 221 27.33 -31.04 -49.89
C ASN A 221 28.62 -30.34 -50.33
N GLY A 222 29.31 -29.74 -49.36
CA GLY A 222 30.62 -29.16 -49.55
C GLY A 222 30.60 -27.64 -49.73
N PRO A 223 31.75 -26.96 -49.52
CA PRO A 223 31.82 -25.51 -49.56
C PRO A 223 31.43 -24.97 -50.94
N LYS A 224 30.64 -23.89 -50.94
CA LYS A 224 30.10 -23.20 -52.13
C LYS A 224 29.10 -24.02 -52.96
N SER A 225 28.79 -25.26 -52.57
CA SER A 225 27.70 -26.00 -53.19
C SER A 225 26.38 -25.33 -52.83
N LYS A 226 25.58 -24.91 -53.82
CA LYS A 226 24.31 -24.21 -53.59
C LYS A 226 23.16 -24.79 -54.40
N ILE A 227 22.01 -24.96 -53.77
CA ILE A 227 20.73 -25.20 -54.46
C ILE A 227 19.77 -24.07 -54.12
N THR A 228 19.20 -23.42 -55.12
CA THR A 228 18.11 -22.45 -54.97
C THR A 228 16.83 -22.99 -55.62
N MET A 229 15.68 -22.90 -54.94
CA MET A 229 14.40 -23.37 -55.50
C MET A 229 13.25 -22.38 -55.23
N THR A 230 12.47 -22.03 -56.25
CA THR A 230 11.26 -21.21 -56.12
C THR A 230 10.01 -21.96 -56.59
N GLY A 231 9.05 -22.16 -55.68
CA GLY A 231 7.81 -22.88 -55.90
C GLY A 231 8.00 -24.40 -56.10
N GLY A 232 6.89 -25.15 -56.08
CA GLY A 232 6.90 -26.60 -56.30
C GLY A 232 6.91 -27.43 -55.01
N THR A 233 7.25 -28.71 -55.13
CA THR A 233 7.19 -29.66 -54.01
C THR A 233 8.44 -30.51 -53.92
N VAL A 234 8.93 -30.72 -52.69
CA VAL A 234 10.04 -31.63 -52.41
C VAL A 234 9.56 -32.71 -51.42
N LYS A 235 9.79 -33.98 -51.78
CA LYS A 235 9.55 -35.12 -50.91
C LYS A 235 10.82 -35.94 -50.71
N GLY A 236 11.17 -36.29 -49.47
CA GLY A 236 12.38 -37.06 -49.14
C GLY A 236 12.13 -38.21 -48.18
N GLY A 237 13.03 -39.19 -48.15
CA GLY A 237 12.82 -40.54 -47.63
C GLY A 237 13.37 -40.91 -46.25
N THR A 238 14.24 -40.09 -45.63
CA THR A 238 15.00 -40.51 -44.42
C THR A 238 15.05 -39.50 -43.28
N THR A 239 15.63 -39.94 -42.15
CA THR A 239 15.98 -39.13 -40.98
C THR A 239 17.01 -38.03 -41.28
N LEU A 240 17.72 -38.09 -42.42
CA LEU A 240 18.74 -37.11 -42.80
C LEU A 240 18.17 -35.89 -43.55
N GLY A 241 16.86 -35.66 -43.44
CA GLY A 241 16.17 -34.49 -43.98
C GLY A 241 15.72 -34.61 -45.44
N THR A 242 14.53 -34.10 -45.72
CA THR A 242 14.04 -33.90 -47.09
C THR A 242 14.89 -32.85 -47.82
N LEU A 243 15.26 -31.80 -47.11
CA LEU A 243 16.36 -30.90 -47.47
C LEU A 243 17.57 -31.23 -46.61
N ARG A 244 18.73 -31.47 -47.24
CA ARG A 244 19.98 -31.78 -46.54
C ARG A 244 21.10 -30.87 -46.98
N ALA A 245 21.66 -30.10 -46.05
CA ALA A 245 22.84 -29.28 -46.29
C ALA A 245 23.95 -29.66 -45.30
N GLU A 246 25.11 -30.07 -45.82
CA GLU A 246 26.24 -30.51 -45.00
C GLU A 246 27.59 -30.04 -45.54
N ASN A 247 28.60 -30.03 -44.66
CA ASN A 247 29.99 -29.71 -44.99
C ASN A 247 30.18 -28.34 -45.70
N GLY A 248 29.37 -27.34 -45.36
CA GLY A 248 29.40 -26.01 -46.01
C GLY A 248 28.46 -25.84 -47.20
N GLY A 249 27.54 -26.79 -47.41
CA GLY A 249 26.48 -26.71 -48.43
C GLY A 249 25.39 -25.69 -48.09
N HIS A 250 24.73 -25.15 -49.11
CA HIS A 250 23.70 -24.12 -48.96
C HIS A 250 22.43 -24.50 -49.74
N ILE A 251 21.28 -24.57 -49.07
CA ILE A 251 19.96 -24.69 -49.70
C ILE A 251 19.13 -23.43 -49.39
N ASP A 252 18.52 -22.85 -50.41
CA ASP A 252 17.76 -21.59 -50.34
C ASP A 252 16.44 -21.77 -51.10
N VAL A 253 15.32 -21.88 -50.38
CA VAL A 253 14.02 -22.21 -50.98
C VAL A 253 12.94 -21.19 -50.64
N THR A 254 12.11 -20.87 -51.64
CA THR A 254 11.00 -19.92 -51.54
C THR A 254 9.69 -20.55 -52.01
N ASP A 255 8.63 -20.45 -51.20
CA ASP A 255 7.26 -20.93 -51.47
C ASP A 255 7.18 -22.43 -51.86
N VAL A 256 8.02 -23.26 -51.23
CA VAL A 256 8.08 -24.71 -51.48
C VAL A 256 7.27 -25.49 -50.45
N VAL A 257 6.59 -26.55 -50.88
CA VAL A 257 5.97 -27.53 -49.98
C VAL A 257 6.92 -28.70 -49.75
N ILE A 258 7.32 -28.93 -48.51
CA ILE A 258 8.25 -29.97 -48.08
C ILE A 258 7.47 -31.04 -47.31
N THR A 259 7.63 -32.28 -47.72
CA THR A 259 7.03 -33.46 -47.07
C THR A 259 8.04 -34.58 -46.95
N SER A 260 7.84 -35.52 -46.02
CA SER A 260 8.72 -36.69 -45.90
C SER A 260 7.97 -38.01 -46.07
N VAL A 261 8.67 -39.07 -46.48
CA VAL A 261 8.20 -40.45 -46.40
C VAL A 261 8.28 -40.87 -44.94
N ASP A 262 7.26 -41.59 -44.45
CA ASP A 262 7.19 -42.14 -43.09
C ASP A 262 7.50 -41.12 -41.96
N TYR A 263 7.16 -39.85 -42.19
CA TYR A 263 7.38 -38.76 -41.25
C TYR A 263 8.87 -38.58 -40.86
N GLY A 264 9.80 -38.54 -41.82
CA GLY A 264 11.20 -38.15 -41.55
C GLY A 264 11.39 -36.66 -41.22
N THR A 265 12.63 -36.17 -41.28
CA THR A 265 12.96 -34.75 -41.00
C THR A 265 12.67 -33.86 -42.22
N GLY A 266 12.12 -32.67 -42.01
CA GLY A 266 11.87 -31.69 -43.08
C GLY A 266 13.16 -31.07 -43.62
N ALA A 267 13.84 -30.28 -42.80
CA ALA A 267 15.13 -29.66 -43.11
C ALA A 267 16.20 -30.10 -42.10
N PHE A 268 17.26 -30.73 -42.59
CA PHE A 268 18.40 -31.19 -41.81
C PHE A 268 19.67 -30.46 -42.26
N VAL A 269 20.36 -29.82 -41.32
CA VAL A 269 21.62 -29.13 -41.59
C VAL A 269 22.67 -29.49 -40.56
N GLU A 270 23.89 -29.78 -41.04
CA GLU A 270 24.98 -30.29 -40.20
C GLU A 270 26.32 -29.70 -40.64
N ASN A 271 27.25 -29.56 -39.69
CA ASN A 271 28.59 -29.01 -39.85
C ASN A 271 28.65 -27.49 -40.07
N GLU A 272 29.78 -26.93 -39.63
CA GLU A 272 30.05 -25.49 -39.69
C GLU A 272 29.99 -24.98 -41.13
N GLY A 273 29.30 -23.85 -41.31
CA GLY A 273 29.16 -23.18 -42.60
C GLY A 273 28.05 -23.72 -43.49
N SER A 274 27.38 -24.81 -43.11
CA SER A 274 26.18 -25.30 -43.80
C SER A 274 24.97 -24.43 -43.48
N VAL A 275 24.14 -24.14 -44.50
CA VAL A 275 23.02 -23.20 -44.39
C VAL A 275 21.76 -23.73 -45.08
N ILE A 276 20.62 -23.61 -44.41
CA ILE A 276 19.30 -23.71 -45.03
C ILE A 276 18.53 -22.40 -44.82
N GLU A 277 18.08 -21.76 -45.90
CA GLU A 277 17.19 -20.58 -45.88
C GLU A 277 15.83 -20.96 -46.47
N LEU A 278 14.76 -20.68 -45.72
CA LEU A 278 13.37 -21.02 -46.04
C LEU A 278 12.53 -19.74 -46.07
N HIS A 279 11.82 -19.49 -47.17
CA HIS A 279 11.00 -18.29 -47.34
C HIS A 279 9.57 -18.67 -47.73
N GLY A 280 8.56 -18.39 -46.90
CA GLY A 280 7.16 -18.73 -47.21
C GLY A 280 6.87 -20.25 -47.30
N THR A 281 7.83 -21.07 -46.89
CA THR A 281 7.82 -22.54 -47.06
C THR A 281 6.84 -23.23 -46.11
N THR A 282 6.17 -24.28 -46.61
CA THR A 282 5.32 -25.16 -45.79
C THR A 282 6.01 -26.50 -45.58
N ILE A 283 6.40 -26.81 -44.35
CA ILE A 283 6.87 -28.13 -43.93
C ILE A 283 5.71 -28.86 -43.26
N LYS A 284 5.32 -30.03 -43.77
CA LYS A 284 4.25 -30.85 -43.20
C LYS A 284 4.51 -32.34 -43.42
N ASP A 285 3.77 -33.20 -42.74
CA ASP A 285 3.92 -34.66 -42.86
C ASP A 285 5.35 -35.13 -42.50
N VAL A 286 5.88 -34.59 -41.39
CA VAL A 286 7.24 -34.85 -40.84
C VAL A 286 7.19 -35.17 -39.35
N SER A 287 8.20 -35.86 -38.83
CA SER A 287 8.37 -36.04 -37.37
C SER A 287 9.05 -34.84 -36.74
N THR A 288 10.11 -34.36 -37.39
CA THR A 288 10.86 -33.15 -37.01
C THR A 288 10.83 -32.15 -38.16
N GLY A 289 10.41 -30.92 -37.89
CA GLY A 289 10.36 -29.87 -38.91
C GLY A 289 11.75 -29.42 -39.36
N ILE A 290 12.53 -28.89 -38.42
CA ILE A 290 13.89 -28.39 -38.63
C ILE A 290 14.83 -29.06 -37.63
N GLU A 291 16.01 -29.47 -38.11
CA GLU A 291 17.06 -30.04 -37.29
C GLU A 291 18.42 -29.45 -37.70
N ALA A 292 19.07 -28.75 -36.76
CA ALA A 292 20.34 -28.07 -36.99
C ALA A 292 21.43 -28.54 -36.01
N HIS A 293 22.53 -29.06 -36.55
CA HIS A 293 23.64 -29.66 -35.81
C HIS A 293 24.99 -28.96 -36.05
N GLU A 294 25.88 -29.01 -35.06
CA GLU A 294 27.33 -28.79 -35.21
C GLU A 294 27.75 -27.53 -36.00
N GLY A 295 27.45 -26.33 -35.50
CA GLY A 295 27.90 -25.08 -36.16
C GLY A 295 27.05 -24.61 -37.36
N SER A 296 26.00 -25.36 -37.71
CA SER A 296 25.12 -25.05 -38.84
C SER A 296 24.16 -23.89 -38.61
N THR A 297 23.55 -23.40 -39.70
CA THR A 297 22.59 -22.29 -39.67
C THR A 297 21.27 -22.62 -40.39
N VAL A 298 20.14 -22.33 -39.73
CA VAL A 298 18.81 -22.31 -40.37
C VAL A 298 18.16 -20.96 -40.22
N LYS A 299 17.58 -20.45 -41.31
CA LYS A 299 16.72 -19.27 -41.30
C LYS A 299 15.38 -19.61 -41.93
N MET A 300 14.28 -19.24 -41.27
CA MET A 300 12.95 -19.32 -41.85
C MET A 300 12.23 -17.98 -41.70
N THR A 301 11.67 -17.47 -42.79
CA THR A 301 10.84 -16.26 -42.80
C THR A 301 9.48 -16.55 -43.44
N GLY A 302 8.40 -16.42 -42.68
CA GLY A 302 7.07 -16.83 -43.10
C GLY A 302 6.90 -18.35 -43.19
N GLY A 303 5.69 -18.79 -43.51
CA GLY A 303 5.37 -20.20 -43.70
C GLY A 303 4.95 -20.94 -42.42
N SER A 304 4.94 -22.27 -42.50
CA SER A 304 4.45 -23.12 -41.42
C SER A 304 5.21 -24.43 -41.29
N ILE A 305 5.30 -24.93 -40.06
CA ILE A 305 5.84 -26.23 -39.70
C ILE A 305 4.76 -27.02 -38.99
N THR A 306 4.45 -28.19 -39.52
CA THR A 306 3.50 -29.13 -38.95
C THR A 306 4.20 -30.46 -38.74
N ALA A 307 4.50 -30.79 -37.48
CA ALA A 307 5.34 -31.94 -37.12
C ALA A 307 4.65 -32.82 -36.05
N SER A 308 5.02 -34.11 -35.97
CA SER A 308 4.45 -35.03 -34.97
C SER A 308 5.27 -35.16 -33.67
N ILE A 309 6.56 -34.80 -33.67
CA ILE A 309 7.44 -34.91 -32.48
C ILE A 309 8.05 -33.56 -32.10
N ILE A 310 8.78 -32.90 -33.00
CA ILE A 310 9.45 -31.62 -32.72
C ILE A 310 9.25 -30.63 -33.87
N GLY A 311 8.86 -29.38 -33.56
CA GLY A 311 8.79 -28.32 -34.56
C GLY A 311 10.18 -27.93 -35.09
N ALA A 312 11.07 -27.49 -34.20
CA ALA A 312 12.46 -27.20 -34.55
C ALA A 312 13.44 -27.58 -33.43
N GLN A 313 14.53 -28.23 -33.78
CA GLN A 313 15.60 -28.61 -32.86
C GLN A 313 16.96 -28.05 -33.31
N TYR A 314 17.69 -27.46 -32.36
CA TYR A 314 19.04 -26.94 -32.56
C TYR A 314 19.96 -27.57 -31.52
N THR A 315 20.93 -28.36 -31.97
CA THR A 315 21.86 -29.11 -31.11
C THR A 315 23.29 -28.75 -31.48
N GLU A 316 24.06 -28.16 -30.56
CA GLU A 316 25.46 -27.74 -30.85
C GLU A 316 25.60 -26.84 -32.11
N SER A 317 24.52 -26.18 -32.51
CA SER A 317 24.48 -25.35 -33.71
C SER A 317 25.36 -24.10 -33.59
N ASN A 318 25.55 -23.60 -32.36
CA ASN A 318 26.46 -22.50 -32.00
C ASN A 318 26.40 -21.24 -32.91
N SER A 319 25.32 -21.04 -33.67
CA SER A 319 25.20 -19.98 -34.68
C SER A 319 24.25 -18.89 -34.23
N ASP A 320 24.76 -17.65 -34.14
CA ASP A 320 23.96 -16.44 -33.89
C ASP A 320 23.01 -16.10 -35.06
N LYS A 321 23.12 -16.82 -36.18
CA LYS A 321 22.31 -16.60 -37.39
C LYS A 321 21.03 -17.43 -37.41
N ASN A 322 20.88 -18.40 -36.49
CA ASN A 322 19.68 -19.22 -36.38
C ASN A 322 18.45 -18.36 -36.04
N LYS A 323 17.46 -18.36 -36.93
CA LYS A 323 16.33 -17.44 -36.82
C LYS A 323 15.05 -17.99 -37.45
N LEU A 324 13.94 -17.90 -36.72
CA LEU A 324 12.59 -18.10 -37.25
C LEU A 324 11.80 -16.79 -37.11
N GLU A 325 11.23 -16.29 -38.20
CA GLU A 325 10.45 -15.04 -38.25
C GLU A 325 9.10 -15.27 -38.95
N ASP A 326 8.01 -14.85 -38.33
CA ASP A 326 6.64 -14.99 -38.87
C ASP A 326 6.22 -16.44 -39.20
N VAL A 327 6.69 -17.40 -38.39
CA VAL A 327 6.46 -18.84 -38.57
C VAL A 327 5.33 -19.34 -37.67
N VAL A 328 4.49 -20.25 -38.19
CA VAL A 328 3.53 -21.02 -37.38
C VAL A 328 4.05 -22.44 -37.19
N ILE A 329 4.15 -22.90 -35.95
CA ILE A 329 4.53 -24.26 -35.55
C ILE A 329 3.33 -24.93 -34.89
N SER A 330 2.89 -26.07 -35.42
CA SER A 330 1.72 -26.80 -34.93
C SER A 330 1.89 -28.32 -34.99
N SER A 331 0.96 -29.03 -34.35
CA SER A 331 0.83 -30.48 -34.49
C SER A 331 0.35 -30.90 -35.87
N LEU A 332 0.70 -32.13 -36.27
CA LEU A 332 0.19 -32.83 -37.45
C LEU A 332 -1.32 -33.08 -37.40
N LYS A 333 -1.86 -33.41 -36.23
CA LYS A 333 -3.27 -33.75 -36.03
C LYS A 333 -3.76 -33.20 -34.70
N ASP A 334 -5.08 -32.99 -34.60
CA ASP A 334 -5.71 -32.48 -33.38
C ASP A 334 -5.58 -33.44 -32.17
N ASP A 335 -5.32 -34.73 -32.40
CA ASP A 335 -5.16 -35.76 -31.36
C ASP A 335 -3.71 -36.12 -31.03
N GLU A 336 -2.74 -35.59 -31.76
CA GLU A 336 -1.31 -35.75 -31.50
C GLU A 336 -0.78 -34.45 -30.90
N THR A 337 0.05 -34.51 -29.86
CA THR A 337 0.75 -33.33 -29.31
C THR A 337 2.26 -33.56 -29.37
N PRO A 338 2.99 -32.81 -30.22
CA PRO A 338 4.44 -32.87 -30.29
C PRO A 338 5.05 -32.69 -28.90
N SER A 339 6.15 -33.41 -28.63
CA SER A 339 6.84 -33.28 -27.36
C SER A 339 7.36 -31.87 -27.15
N SER A 340 7.80 -31.19 -28.21
CA SER A 340 8.28 -29.81 -28.14
C SER A 340 7.99 -28.99 -29.40
N GLY A 341 7.67 -27.71 -29.22
CA GLY A 341 7.64 -26.74 -30.31
C GLY A 341 9.04 -26.40 -30.78
N VAL A 342 9.90 -25.99 -29.84
CA VAL A 342 11.27 -25.56 -30.10
C VAL A 342 12.22 -26.05 -29.00
N ASP A 343 13.21 -26.84 -29.39
CA ASP A 343 14.30 -27.30 -28.53
C ASP A 343 15.64 -26.67 -28.94
N VAL A 344 16.34 -26.06 -27.98
CA VAL A 344 17.65 -25.44 -28.17
C VAL A 344 18.61 -26.01 -27.12
N ILE A 345 19.54 -26.84 -27.57
CA ILE A 345 20.31 -27.75 -26.72
C ILE A 345 21.81 -27.60 -26.99
N LYS A 346 22.63 -27.82 -25.95
CA LYS A 346 24.11 -27.88 -26.00
C LYS A 346 24.73 -26.63 -26.61
N LYS A 347 24.69 -25.50 -25.90
CA LYS A 347 25.29 -24.21 -26.29
C LYS A 347 24.70 -23.59 -27.57
N SER A 348 23.52 -24.05 -27.99
CA SER A 348 22.85 -23.53 -29.18
C SER A 348 22.22 -22.16 -28.93
N LYS A 349 22.02 -21.43 -30.02
CA LYS A 349 21.39 -20.10 -30.00
C LYS A 349 20.27 -20.03 -31.03
N LEU A 350 19.18 -19.35 -30.68
CA LEU A 350 18.03 -19.17 -31.57
C LEU A 350 17.30 -17.85 -31.32
N SER A 351 16.96 -17.15 -32.41
CA SER A 351 16.05 -16.01 -32.38
C SER A 351 14.69 -16.37 -32.98
N LEU A 352 13.62 -16.15 -32.22
CA LEU A 352 12.23 -16.28 -32.66
C LEU A 352 11.60 -14.88 -32.73
N LYS A 353 11.02 -14.52 -33.87
CA LYS A 353 10.32 -13.23 -34.04
C LYS A 353 8.92 -13.45 -34.59
N ASN A 354 7.90 -13.03 -33.85
CA ASN A 354 6.50 -13.20 -34.21
C ASN A 354 6.13 -14.66 -34.57
N VAL A 355 6.67 -15.62 -33.82
CA VAL A 355 6.43 -17.05 -34.00
C VAL A 355 5.21 -17.48 -33.20
N THR A 356 4.34 -18.28 -33.81
CA THR A 356 3.17 -18.87 -33.15
C THR A 356 3.41 -20.36 -32.96
N ILE A 357 3.44 -20.83 -31.71
CA ILE A 357 3.55 -22.25 -31.36
C ILE A 357 2.21 -22.69 -30.75
N THR A 358 1.60 -23.74 -31.29
CA THR A 358 0.30 -24.25 -30.81
C THR A 358 0.24 -25.77 -30.77
N GLN A 359 -0.57 -26.31 -29.86
CA GLN A 359 -0.82 -27.75 -29.70
C GLN A 359 0.43 -28.59 -29.39
N VAL A 360 1.37 -28.07 -28.57
CA VAL A 360 2.58 -28.80 -28.17
C VAL A 360 2.58 -29.13 -26.68
N ASN A 361 3.38 -30.10 -26.25
CA ASN A 361 3.59 -30.36 -24.81
C ASN A 361 4.49 -29.29 -24.20
N GLN A 362 5.74 -29.18 -24.69
CA GLN A 362 6.67 -28.11 -24.33
C GLN A 362 6.70 -27.02 -25.40
N GLY A 363 6.57 -25.76 -25.01
CA GLY A 363 6.58 -24.62 -25.94
C GLY A 363 7.97 -24.32 -26.47
N ILE A 364 8.80 -23.73 -25.60
CA ILE A 364 10.19 -23.35 -25.88
C ILE A 364 11.07 -23.92 -24.78
N ASN A 365 12.09 -24.67 -25.15
CA ASN A 365 12.98 -25.34 -24.21
C ASN A 365 14.45 -25.01 -24.53
N ALA A 366 15.16 -24.47 -23.54
CA ALA A 366 16.58 -24.16 -23.63
C ALA A 366 17.35 -24.99 -22.59
N LEU A 367 18.26 -25.86 -23.04
CA LEU A 367 19.03 -26.74 -22.15
C LEU A 367 20.53 -26.68 -22.44
N ASP A 368 21.32 -26.86 -21.37
CA ASP A 368 22.78 -26.96 -21.39
C ASP A 368 23.45 -25.75 -22.08
N HIS A 369 23.51 -24.63 -21.36
CA HIS A 369 24.18 -23.39 -21.78
C HIS A 369 23.59 -22.74 -23.06
N SER A 370 22.32 -23.02 -23.36
CA SER A 370 21.66 -22.56 -24.59
C SER A 370 20.95 -21.21 -24.41
N GLN A 371 20.76 -20.47 -25.51
CA GLN A 371 20.19 -19.12 -25.47
C GLN A 371 19.06 -18.95 -26.48
N VAL A 372 17.89 -18.49 -26.02
CA VAL A 372 16.73 -18.22 -26.87
C VAL A 372 16.24 -16.80 -26.67
N THR A 373 16.06 -16.06 -27.76
CA THR A 373 15.44 -14.73 -27.73
C THR A 373 14.15 -14.74 -28.54
N VAL A 374 13.04 -14.41 -27.90
CA VAL A 374 11.68 -14.36 -28.47
C VAL A 374 11.18 -12.92 -28.49
N SER A 375 10.76 -12.43 -29.64
CA SER A 375 10.23 -11.08 -29.86
C SER A 375 8.83 -11.16 -30.46
N GLY A 376 7.81 -10.90 -29.66
CA GLY A 376 6.40 -11.08 -30.05
C GLY A 376 6.00 -12.54 -30.28
N GLY A 377 4.78 -12.76 -30.77
CA GLY A 377 4.22 -14.10 -30.99
C GLY A 377 3.50 -14.70 -29.78
N SER A 378 3.14 -15.97 -29.89
CA SER A 378 2.38 -16.69 -28.86
C SER A 378 2.78 -18.16 -28.75
N VAL A 379 2.76 -18.68 -27.53
CA VAL A 379 3.09 -20.07 -27.22
C VAL A 379 1.92 -20.69 -26.45
N CYS A 380 1.31 -21.70 -27.04
CA CYS A 380 0.26 -22.52 -26.43
C CYS A 380 0.80 -23.94 -26.24
N ALA A 381 1.10 -24.28 -24.99
CA ALA A 381 1.75 -25.53 -24.59
C ALA A 381 0.92 -26.21 -23.50
N SER A 382 0.94 -27.54 -23.39
CA SER A 382 0.16 -28.28 -22.37
C SER A 382 0.92 -28.49 -21.06
N THR A 383 2.27 -28.52 -21.08
CA THR A 383 3.11 -28.70 -19.89
C THR A 383 3.83 -27.42 -19.51
N THR A 384 4.84 -26.97 -20.26
CA THR A 384 5.56 -25.71 -19.95
C THR A 384 5.58 -24.78 -21.14
N GLY A 385 5.27 -23.51 -20.91
CA GLY A 385 5.32 -22.48 -21.95
C GLY A 385 6.74 -22.17 -22.41
N ALA A 386 7.61 -21.80 -21.46
CA ALA A 386 9.03 -21.59 -21.70
C ALA A 386 9.87 -22.12 -20.53
N SER A 387 10.89 -22.93 -20.80
CA SER A 387 11.75 -23.55 -19.79
C SER A 387 13.23 -23.33 -20.10
N ALA A 388 14.00 -22.83 -19.13
CA ALA A 388 15.45 -22.70 -19.19
C ALA A 388 16.10 -23.55 -18.11
N THR A 389 16.98 -24.48 -18.51
CA THR A 389 17.64 -25.43 -17.59
C THR A 389 19.14 -25.53 -17.86
N SER A 390 19.91 -25.87 -16.82
CA SER A 390 21.37 -26.08 -16.89
C SER A 390 22.12 -24.89 -17.52
N TYR A 391 22.18 -23.76 -16.82
CA TYR A 391 22.89 -22.53 -17.24
C TYR A 391 22.36 -21.89 -18.53
N SER A 392 21.11 -22.15 -18.90
CA SER A 392 20.50 -21.62 -20.13
C SER A 392 19.83 -20.27 -19.90
N THR A 393 19.55 -19.54 -20.98
CA THR A 393 18.90 -18.22 -20.93
C THR A 393 17.75 -18.11 -21.93
N ILE A 394 16.58 -17.68 -21.46
CA ILE A 394 15.46 -17.30 -22.32
C ILE A 394 15.11 -15.83 -22.10
N THR A 395 14.99 -15.07 -23.19
CA THR A 395 14.49 -13.69 -23.19
C THR A 395 13.22 -13.58 -24.00
N LEU A 396 12.09 -13.30 -23.34
CA LEU A 396 10.79 -13.02 -23.95
C LEU A 396 10.54 -11.50 -23.95
N LYS A 397 10.34 -10.89 -25.11
CA LYS A 397 10.11 -9.44 -25.24
C LYS A 397 9.05 -9.12 -26.28
N ASP A 398 8.64 -7.85 -26.33
CA ASP A 398 7.70 -7.33 -27.32
C ASP A 398 6.32 -8.01 -27.25
N ASN A 399 5.81 -8.25 -26.02
CA ASN A 399 4.45 -8.74 -25.75
C ASN A 399 4.19 -10.20 -26.16
N VAL A 400 5.12 -11.10 -25.82
CA VAL A 400 4.91 -12.56 -25.93
C VAL A 400 3.74 -12.99 -25.06
N LYS A 401 2.91 -13.90 -25.58
CA LYS A 401 1.79 -14.51 -24.84
C LYS A 401 2.03 -16.00 -24.62
N ILE A 402 2.00 -16.44 -23.37
CA ILE A 402 2.00 -17.86 -23.00
C ILE A 402 0.60 -18.22 -22.51
N THR A 403 0.01 -19.28 -23.07
CA THR A 403 -1.37 -19.71 -22.74
C THR A 403 -1.49 -21.21 -22.58
N GLN A 404 -2.46 -21.66 -21.77
CA GLN A 404 -2.84 -23.06 -21.54
C GLN A 404 -1.75 -23.99 -20.98
N ALA A 405 -0.66 -23.43 -20.46
CA ALA A 405 0.43 -24.22 -19.89
C ALA A 405 0.07 -24.78 -18.50
N TYR A 406 0.68 -25.90 -18.12
CA TYR A 406 0.64 -26.34 -16.73
C TYR A 406 1.52 -25.41 -15.88
N HIS A 407 2.80 -25.26 -16.25
CA HIS A 407 3.71 -24.22 -15.78
C HIS A 407 3.92 -23.15 -16.86
N GLY A 408 3.77 -21.88 -16.52
CA GLY A 408 3.93 -20.79 -17.49
C GLY A 408 5.38 -20.62 -17.94
N ILE A 409 6.21 -20.22 -16.99
CA ILE A 409 7.65 -20.02 -17.16
C ILE A 409 8.40 -20.82 -16.10
N ASP A 410 9.46 -21.48 -16.52
CA ASP A 410 10.33 -22.29 -15.66
C ASP A 410 11.80 -21.91 -15.86
N SER A 411 12.52 -21.76 -14.74
CA SER A 411 13.95 -21.52 -14.71
C SER A 411 14.56 -22.40 -13.62
N SER A 412 15.53 -23.23 -13.98
CA SER A 412 16.20 -24.14 -13.04
C SER A 412 17.70 -24.29 -13.31
N ASP A 413 18.44 -24.82 -12.33
CA ASP A 413 19.87 -25.15 -12.43
C ASP A 413 20.72 -23.97 -12.97
N HIS A 414 20.76 -22.87 -12.22
CA HIS A 414 21.53 -21.66 -12.55
C HIS A 414 21.11 -20.94 -13.85
N SER A 415 19.91 -21.24 -14.36
CA SER A 415 19.38 -20.63 -15.59
C SER A 415 18.70 -19.28 -15.33
N GLN A 416 18.39 -18.57 -16.42
CA GLN A 416 17.81 -17.23 -16.37
C GLN A 416 16.64 -17.10 -17.36
N VAL A 417 15.52 -16.57 -16.90
CA VAL A 417 14.41 -16.15 -17.78
C VAL A 417 14.06 -14.69 -17.57
N THR A 418 14.05 -13.91 -18.65
CA THR A 418 13.62 -12.51 -18.63
C THR A 418 12.37 -12.32 -19.49
N VAL A 419 11.32 -11.71 -18.93
CA VAL A 419 10.08 -11.37 -19.64
C VAL A 419 9.85 -9.86 -19.58
N SER A 420 9.72 -9.25 -20.75
CA SER A 420 9.55 -7.80 -20.92
C SER A 420 8.24 -7.53 -21.66
N ARG A 421 7.19 -7.15 -20.92
CA ARG A 421 5.82 -6.96 -21.42
C ARG A 421 5.22 -8.25 -21.98
N GLY A 422 3.98 -8.58 -21.62
CA GLY A 422 3.32 -9.79 -22.09
C GLY A 422 2.38 -10.38 -21.04
N SER A 423 1.90 -11.59 -21.33
CA SER A 423 0.99 -12.31 -20.43
C SER A 423 1.33 -13.79 -20.35
N VAL A 424 1.20 -14.34 -19.15
CA VAL A 424 1.37 -15.75 -18.85
C VAL A 424 0.09 -16.28 -18.23
N SER A 425 -0.50 -17.29 -18.87
CA SER A 425 -1.66 -18.00 -18.36
C SER A 425 -1.33 -19.47 -18.25
N ALA A 426 -1.32 -19.99 -17.03
CA ALA A 426 -0.99 -21.38 -16.73
C ALA A 426 -1.91 -21.93 -15.63
N SER A 427 -2.05 -23.26 -15.48
CA SER A 427 -2.99 -23.85 -14.53
C SER A 427 -2.42 -24.08 -13.13
N THR A 428 -1.11 -24.27 -12.97
CA THR A 428 -0.47 -24.46 -11.66
C THR A 428 0.40 -23.27 -11.29
N THR A 429 1.57 -23.10 -11.89
CA THR A 429 2.49 -22.02 -11.52
C THR A 429 2.68 -21.05 -12.68
N GLY A 430 2.53 -19.75 -12.42
CA GLY A 430 2.80 -18.72 -13.43
C GLY A 430 4.28 -18.62 -13.78
N ALA A 431 5.13 -18.43 -12.77
CA ALA A 431 6.58 -18.44 -12.91
C ALA A 431 7.22 -19.25 -11.77
N PHE A 432 8.07 -20.21 -12.13
CA PHE A 432 8.75 -21.12 -11.21
C PHE A 432 10.27 -20.98 -11.34
N ALA A 433 10.95 -20.62 -10.27
CA ALA A 433 12.40 -20.49 -10.21
C ALA A 433 12.97 -21.46 -9.17
N ALA A 434 13.85 -22.36 -9.57
CA ALA A 434 14.49 -23.34 -8.68
C ALA A 434 16.01 -23.41 -8.86
N SER A 435 16.71 -23.93 -7.86
CA SER A 435 18.14 -24.31 -7.89
C SER A 435 19.06 -23.20 -8.43
N TYR A 436 19.17 -22.10 -7.68
CA TYR A 436 20.03 -20.95 -7.98
C TYR A 436 19.70 -20.20 -9.28
N SER A 437 18.46 -20.31 -9.75
CA SER A 437 18.04 -19.67 -11.00
C SER A 437 17.47 -18.27 -10.78
N THR A 438 17.26 -17.56 -11.89
CA THR A 438 16.69 -16.20 -11.85
C THR A 438 15.52 -16.02 -12.81
N ILE A 439 14.48 -15.31 -12.36
CA ILE A 439 13.40 -14.84 -13.21
C ILE A 439 13.24 -13.33 -13.07
N THR A 440 13.22 -12.61 -14.19
CA THR A 440 12.96 -11.16 -14.22
C THR A 440 11.70 -10.87 -15.01
N LEU A 441 10.68 -10.32 -14.36
CA LEU A 441 9.45 -9.84 -14.96
C LEU A 441 9.45 -8.31 -14.95
N LYS A 442 9.45 -7.68 -16.13
CA LYS A 442 9.47 -6.21 -16.25
C LYS A 442 8.45 -5.69 -17.25
N ASP A 443 8.19 -4.39 -17.18
CA ASP A 443 7.24 -3.68 -18.03
C ASP A 443 5.80 -4.21 -17.89
N LYS A 444 5.38 -4.45 -16.64
CA LYS A 444 4.00 -4.82 -16.25
C LYS A 444 3.49 -6.13 -16.87
N VAL A 445 4.24 -7.22 -16.68
CA VAL A 445 3.79 -8.57 -17.06
C VAL A 445 2.51 -8.95 -16.31
N ALA A 446 1.57 -9.60 -17.00
CA ALA A 446 0.36 -10.15 -16.38
C ALA A 446 0.48 -11.67 -16.20
N ILE A 447 0.29 -12.17 -14.99
CA ILE A 447 0.17 -13.61 -14.69
C ILE A 447 -1.26 -13.88 -14.22
N THR A 448 -1.97 -14.78 -14.90
CA THR A 448 -3.40 -15.02 -14.67
C THR A 448 -3.77 -16.50 -14.75
N GLN A 449 -4.90 -16.87 -14.15
CA GLN A 449 -5.49 -18.23 -14.19
C GLN A 449 -4.63 -19.33 -13.54
N VAL A 450 -3.68 -18.94 -12.70
CA VAL A 450 -2.72 -19.85 -12.04
C VAL A 450 -3.18 -20.23 -10.64
N ASP A 451 -2.73 -21.39 -10.18
CA ASP A 451 -2.90 -21.77 -8.78
C ASP A 451 -1.95 -20.95 -7.90
N GLN A 452 -0.65 -21.02 -8.17
CA GLN A 452 0.40 -20.19 -7.58
C GLN A 452 0.91 -19.16 -8.59
N GLY A 453 1.01 -17.89 -8.17
CA GLY A 453 1.48 -16.81 -9.02
C GLY A 453 2.95 -16.95 -9.41
N ILE A 454 3.82 -16.80 -8.41
CA ILE A 454 5.27 -16.92 -8.53
C ILE A 454 5.77 -17.81 -7.40
N ASN A 455 6.64 -18.76 -7.69
CA ASN A 455 7.26 -19.61 -6.69
C ASN A 455 8.78 -19.66 -6.90
N ALA A 456 9.54 -19.30 -5.88
CA ALA A 456 11.00 -19.29 -5.87
C ALA A 456 11.53 -20.23 -4.78
N LEU A 457 12.28 -21.26 -5.19
CA LEU A 457 12.84 -22.31 -4.35
C LEU A 457 14.36 -22.40 -4.50
N ASP A 458 15.03 -22.99 -3.51
CA ASP A 458 16.46 -23.34 -3.52
C ASP A 458 17.39 -22.19 -3.95
N HIS A 459 17.44 -21.12 -3.16
CA HIS A 459 18.31 -19.94 -3.36
C HIS A 459 18.09 -19.23 -4.71
N SER A 460 16.87 -19.26 -5.24
CA SER A 460 16.53 -18.60 -6.50
C SER A 460 16.14 -17.14 -6.27
N GLN A 461 16.21 -16.33 -7.33
CA GLN A 461 15.89 -14.91 -7.28
C GLN A 461 14.82 -14.53 -8.30
N VAL A 462 13.78 -13.83 -7.87
CA VAL A 462 12.75 -13.30 -8.76
C VAL A 462 12.64 -11.79 -8.60
N THR A 463 12.65 -11.06 -9.70
CA THR A 463 12.40 -9.61 -9.72
C THR A 463 11.13 -9.30 -10.50
N VAL A 464 10.21 -8.54 -9.91
CA VAL A 464 8.94 -8.12 -10.51
C VAL A 464 8.87 -6.60 -10.55
N SER A 465 8.69 -6.02 -11.73
CA SER A 465 8.57 -4.55 -11.94
C SER A 465 7.19 -4.21 -12.50
N GLY A 466 6.27 -3.87 -11.60
CA GLY A 466 4.85 -3.62 -11.87
C GLY A 466 4.10 -4.87 -12.34
N GLY A 467 2.89 -4.67 -12.88
CA GLY A 467 2.07 -5.75 -13.45
C GLY A 467 1.03 -6.30 -12.49
N SER A 468 0.40 -7.40 -12.89
CA SER A 468 -0.69 -8.01 -12.12
C SER A 468 -0.51 -9.52 -12.02
N ILE A 469 -0.60 -10.06 -10.81
CA ILE A 469 -0.53 -11.49 -10.53
C ILE A 469 -1.84 -11.91 -9.87
N SER A 470 -2.58 -12.78 -10.55
CA SER A 470 -3.86 -13.31 -10.08
C SER A 470 -3.75 -14.82 -9.90
N ALA A 471 -3.66 -15.24 -8.64
CA ALA A 471 -3.46 -16.60 -8.21
C ALA A 471 -4.69 -17.16 -7.45
N SER A 472 -4.76 -18.48 -7.34
CA SER A 472 -5.80 -19.18 -6.61
C SER A 472 -5.40 -19.42 -5.15
N THR A 473 -4.23 -20.01 -4.91
CA THR A 473 -3.74 -20.35 -3.56
C THR A 473 -2.75 -19.31 -3.05
N VAL A 474 -1.59 -19.13 -3.68
CA VAL A 474 -0.56 -18.19 -3.20
C VAL A 474 -0.19 -17.19 -4.29
N GLY A 475 -0.20 -15.91 -3.93
CA GLY A 475 0.23 -14.83 -4.83
C GLY A 475 1.70 -14.97 -5.22
N MET A 476 2.60 -14.94 -4.25
CA MET A 476 4.02 -15.22 -4.44
C MET A 476 4.62 -15.96 -3.24
N SER A 477 5.49 -16.94 -3.48
CA SER A 477 6.23 -17.68 -2.45
C SER A 477 7.74 -17.62 -2.65
N ALA A 478 8.47 -17.36 -1.57
CA ALA A 478 9.93 -17.42 -1.50
C ALA A 478 10.34 -18.41 -0.40
N GLU A 479 10.96 -19.52 -0.77
CA GLU A 479 11.29 -20.60 0.16
C GLU A 479 12.75 -21.06 -0.03
N SER A 480 13.29 -21.74 0.99
CA SER A 480 14.63 -22.33 0.94
C SER A 480 15.75 -21.37 0.48
N GLY A 481 15.82 -20.19 1.09
CA GLY A 481 16.86 -19.18 0.85
C GLY A 481 16.60 -18.28 -0.35
N SER A 482 15.39 -18.31 -0.93
CA SER A 482 15.05 -17.57 -2.14
C SER A 482 14.62 -16.13 -1.87
N ILE A 483 14.83 -15.25 -2.85
CA ILE A 483 14.54 -13.81 -2.74
C ILE A 483 13.56 -13.38 -3.83
N ILE A 484 12.50 -12.66 -3.46
CA ILE A 484 11.59 -12.01 -4.41
C ILE A 484 11.59 -10.50 -4.15
N ASP A 485 11.97 -9.71 -5.15
CA ASP A 485 11.94 -8.25 -5.11
C ASP A 485 10.85 -7.70 -6.04
N ILE A 486 9.90 -6.96 -5.46
CA ILE A 486 8.72 -6.41 -6.13
C ILE A 486 8.79 -4.88 -6.07
N LYS A 487 8.73 -4.23 -7.24
CA LYS A 487 8.81 -2.77 -7.38
C LYS A 487 7.79 -2.25 -8.40
N ASP A 488 7.72 -0.93 -8.54
CA ASP A 488 6.94 -0.23 -9.56
C ASP A 488 5.42 -0.54 -9.51
N GLU A 489 4.86 -0.62 -8.30
CA GLU A 489 3.41 -0.76 -8.03
C GLU A 489 2.76 -2.02 -8.63
N ALA A 490 3.22 -3.21 -8.23
CA ALA A 490 2.59 -4.47 -8.64
C ALA A 490 1.25 -4.73 -7.88
N HIS A 491 0.32 -5.41 -8.54
CA HIS A 491 -0.96 -5.82 -7.96
C HIS A 491 -1.05 -7.34 -7.81
N ILE A 492 -1.07 -7.82 -6.57
CA ILE A 492 -1.13 -9.23 -6.22
C ILE A 492 -2.52 -9.54 -5.71
N THR A 493 -3.16 -10.57 -6.27
CA THR A 493 -4.45 -11.08 -5.82
C THR A 493 -4.38 -12.60 -5.65
N SER A 494 -4.75 -13.09 -4.47
CA SER A 494 -5.01 -14.51 -4.21
C SER A 494 -6.47 -14.72 -3.87
N SER A 495 -7.15 -15.56 -4.65
CA SER A 495 -8.62 -15.72 -4.56
C SER A 495 -9.07 -16.72 -3.50
N ASN A 496 -8.21 -17.65 -3.08
CA ASN A 496 -8.49 -18.69 -2.09
C ASN A 496 -7.41 -18.89 -1.02
N GLY A 497 -6.22 -18.29 -1.11
CA GLY A 497 -5.19 -18.42 -0.09
C GLY A 497 -4.47 -17.11 0.25
N GLY A 498 -3.16 -17.22 0.51
CA GLY A 498 -2.30 -16.13 0.98
C GLY A 498 -1.76 -15.21 -0.13
N GLY A 499 -1.37 -13.99 0.24
CA GLY A 499 -0.78 -13.00 -0.65
C GLY A 499 0.70 -13.24 -0.92
N LEU A 500 1.55 -12.81 0.03
CA LEU A 500 3.01 -13.01 -0.01
C LEU A 500 3.42 -14.00 1.07
N TYR A 501 4.17 -15.04 0.69
CA TYR A 501 4.60 -16.12 1.58
C TYR A 501 6.13 -16.27 1.58
N ALA A 502 6.79 -16.06 2.72
CA ALA A 502 8.21 -16.34 2.86
C ALA A 502 8.46 -17.42 3.93
N SER A 503 9.20 -18.47 3.58
CA SER A 503 9.55 -19.55 4.53
C SER A 503 11.03 -19.93 4.47
N ASP A 504 11.56 -20.38 5.60
CA ASP A 504 12.95 -20.83 5.78
C ASP A 504 13.99 -19.70 5.91
N LEU A 505 15.16 -20.08 6.40
CA LEU A 505 16.30 -19.19 6.62
C LEU A 505 16.71 -18.50 5.30
N GLN A 506 17.01 -17.20 5.38
CA GLN A 506 17.40 -16.32 4.25
C GLN A 506 16.32 -16.05 3.20
N SER A 507 15.15 -16.68 3.29
CA SER A 507 14.07 -16.37 2.35
C SER A 507 13.47 -15.00 2.63
N LYS A 508 13.34 -14.19 1.58
CA LYS A 508 12.91 -12.80 1.70
C LYS A 508 12.01 -12.35 0.57
N ILE A 509 10.93 -11.65 0.91
CA ILE A 509 10.12 -10.90 -0.05
C ILE A 509 10.19 -9.41 0.28
N THR A 510 10.59 -8.59 -0.70
CA THR A 510 10.57 -7.13 -0.59
C THR A 510 9.53 -6.56 -1.54
N MET A 511 8.65 -5.66 -1.09
CA MET A 511 7.68 -4.97 -1.94
C MET A 511 7.69 -3.45 -1.72
N MET A 512 7.85 -2.69 -2.80
CA MET A 512 7.75 -1.23 -2.79
C MET A 512 6.58 -0.74 -3.67
N GLY A 513 5.54 -0.23 -3.03
CA GLY A 513 4.33 0.23 -3.70
C GLY A 513 3.43 -0.90 -4.20
N GLY A 514 2.16 -0.58 -4.48
CA GLY A 514 1.18 -1.52 -5.04
C GLY A 514 0.20 -2.10 -4.01
N THR A 515 -0.44 -3.22 -4.35
CA THR A 515 -1.51 -3.81 -3.53
C THR A 515 -1.39 -5.31 -3.38
N VAL A 516 -1.72 -5.83 -2.21
CA VAL A 516 -1.84 -7.27 -1.94
C VAL A 516 -3.25 -7.58 -1.44
N ASN A 517 -4.03 -8.34 -2.20
CA ASN A 517 -5.39 -8.75 -1.82
C ASN A 517 -5.46 -10.27 -1.70
N ALA A 518 -5.68 -10.78 -0.49
CA ALA A 518 -5.70 -12.21 -0.21
C ALA A 518 -7.00 -12.62 0.51
N LYS A 519 -7.45 -13.86 0.27
CA LYS A 519 -8.61 -14.41 0.99
C LYS A 519 -8.22 -15.00 2.34
N GLU A 520 -6.97 -15.39 2.55
CA GLU A 520 -6.46 -15.79 3.86
C GLU A 520 -5.66 -14.64 4.49
N ALA A 521 -4.33 -14.79 4.62
CA ALA A 521 -3.41 -13.79 5.10
C ALA A 521 -2.82 -12.96 3.96
N ALA A 522 -2.74 -11.64 4.12
CA ALA A 522 -2.11 -10.80 3.09
C ALA A 522 -0.59 -11.03 3.06
N LEU A 523 0.05 -11.02 4.22
CA LEU A 523 1.49 -11.26 4.38
C LEU A 523 1.71 -12.43 5.33
N TYR A 524 2.52 -13.40 4.92
CA TYR A 524 2.77 -14.62 5.65
C TYR A 524 4.28 -14.88 5.75
N THR A 525 4.77 -15.19 6.95
CA THR A 525 6.13 -15.68 7.20
C THR A 525 6.16 -16.96 8.04
N ALA A 526 7.04 -17.90 7.69
CA ALA A 526 7.36 -19.08 8.50
C ALA A 526 8.86 -19.31 8.64
N ASN A 527 9.29 -19.93 9.74
CA ASN A 527 10.60 -20.61 9.83
C ASN A 527 11.85 -19.77 9.47
N GLY A 528 11.86 -18.48 9.83
CA GLY A 528 12.95 -17.56 9.50
C GLY A 528 12.77 -16.77 8.19
N GLY A 529 11.61 -16.89 7.54
CA GLY A 529 11.24 -16.05 6.39
C GLY A 529 10.99 -14.59 6.77
N HIS A 530 11.31 -13.69 5.85
CA HIS A 530 11.22 -12.24 6.04
C HIS A 530 10.36 -11.58 4.96
N VAL A 531 9.50 -10.63 5.35
CA VAL A 531 8.70 -9.82 4.42
C VAL A 531 8.86 -8.34 4.75
N ASP A 532 9.41 -7.57 3.81
CA ASP A 532 9.58 -6.11 3.92
C ASP A 532 8.64 -5.40 2.94
N VAL A 533 7.69 -4.62 3.44
CA VAL A 533 6.74 -3.89 2.58
C VAL A 533 6.73 -2.39 2.88
N THR A 534 6.88 -1.58 1.83
CA THR A 534 6.91 -0.12 1.91
C THR A 534 5.89 0.50 0.97
N ASN A 535 5.06 1.43 1.45
CA ASN A 535 4.01 2.11 0.66
C ASN A 535 2.97 1.13 0.05
N VAL A 536 2.62 0.05 0.77
CA VAL A 536 1.70 -0.98 0.27
C VAL A 536 0.33 -0.84 0.93
N SER A 537 -0.74 -1.12 0.18
CA SER A 537 -2.06 -1.39 0.73
C SER A 537 -2.33 -2.87 0.67
N ALA A 538 -2.47 -3.53 1.82
CA ALA A 538 -2.70 -4.96 1.90
C ALA A 538 -4.04 -5.28 2.58
N THR A 539 -4.79 -6.21 2.00
CA THR A 539 -6.08 -6.65 2.52
C THR A 539 -6.07 -8.17 2.61
N GLY A 540 -6.35 -8.68 3.80
CA GLY A 540 -6.59 -10.09 4.04
C GLY A 540 -7.97 -10.28 4.66
N LYS A 541 -8.67 -11.38 4.33
CA LYS A 541 -10.01 -11.62 4.91
C LYS A 541 -9.97 -12.37 6.23
N ILE A 542 -8.97 -13.23 6.43
CA ILE A 542 -8.79 -13.98 7.68
C ILE A 542 -7.69 -13.33 8.53
N GLY A 543 -6.56 -13.02 7.90
CA GLY A 543 -5.36 -12.49 8.54
C GLY A 543 -4.82 -11.26 7.81
N GLY A 544 -4.35 -10.25 8.52
CA GLY A 544 -3.50 -9.23 7.90
C GLY A 544 -2.09 -9.78 7.71
N LEU A 545 -1.46 -10.07 8.84
CA LEU A 545 -0.14 -10.67 9.00
C LEU A 545 -0.30 -12.07 9.59
N GLN A 546 0.50 -13.02 9.13
CA GLN A 546 0.57 -14.35 9.72
C GLN A 546 2.02 -14.78 9.93
N LEU A 547 2.37 -15.10 11.17
CA LEU A 547 3.70 -15.54 11.56
C LEU A 547 3.61 -16.92 12.21
N ALA A 548 4.39 -17.87 11.71
CA ALA A 548 4.38 -19.24 12.21
C ALA A 548 5.79 -19.79 12.45
N SER A 549 5.92 -20.61 13.49
CA SER A 549 7.09 -21.46 13.71
C SER A 549 6.67 -22.92 13.70
N VAL A 550 7.29 -23.74 12.85
CA VAL A 550 6.93 -25.15 12.65
C VAL A 550 8.10 -26.05 13.03
N LEU A 551 7.97 -26.79 14.13
CA LEU A 551 9.03 -27.64 14.66
C LEU A 551 8.75 -29.10 14.30
N SER A 552 9.65 -29.74 13.56
CA SER A 552 9.52 -31.16 13.22
C SER A 552 10.87 -31.83 13.09
N THR A 553 11.01 -33.00 13.69
CA THR A 553 12.17 -33.89 13.55
C THR A 553 12.19 -34.67 12.24
N VAL A 554 11.12 -34.59 11.46
CA VAL A 554 10.98 -35.26 10.16
C VAL A 554 11.60 -34.44 9.03
N LEU A 555 11.76 -33.13 9.23
CA LEU A 555 12.29 -32.20 8.23
C LEU A 555 13.83 -32.02 8.40
N ASN A 556 14.53 -31.60 7.33
CA ASN A 556 15.99 -31.41 7.25
C ASN A 556 16.55 -30.47 8.37
N GLU A 557 17.89 -30.30 8.43
CA GLU A 557 18.58 -29.42 9.41
C GLU A 557 18.00 -27.98 9.53
N SER A 558 17.31 -27.46 8.50
CA SER A 558 16.60 -26.17 8.50
C SER A 558 15.45 -26.09 9.52
N TYR A 559 14.95 -27.22 10.00
CA TYR A 559 13.86 -27.33 10.97
C TYR A 559 14.37 -27.74 12.38
N ASP A 560 15.69 -27.79 12.57
CA ASP A 560 16.31 -28.00 13.89
C ASP A 560 16.00 -26.78 14.78
N PRO A 561 15.36 -26.97 15.94
CA PRO A 561 15.11 -25.90 16.91
C PRO A 561 16.33 -25.06 17.29
N LYS A 562 17.55 -25.59 17.12
CA LYS A 562 18.81 -24.91 17.45
C LYS A 562 19.28 -23.91 16.38
N ASN A 563 18.75 -23.98 15.16
CA ASN A 563 19.15 -23.14 14.03
C ASN A 563 18.07 -22.13 13.61
N TYR A 564 16.93 -22.10 14.33
CA TYR A 564 15.82 -21.20 14.03
C TYR A 564 16.20 -19.73 14.20
N GLN A 565 15.99 -18.96 13.13
CA GLN A 565 15.91 -17.50 13.21
C GLN A 565 14.45 -17.07 13.25
N ASN A 566 14.20 -15.92 13.87
CA ASN A 566 12.87 -15.34 13.94
C ASN A 566 12.33 -15.05 12.55
N THR A 567 11.03 -15.29 12.37
CA THR A 567 10.33 -14.66 11.26
C THR A 567 10.19 -13.17 11.50
N GLU A 568 10.20 -12.38 10.44
CA GLU A 568 10.08 -10.93 10.56
C GLU A 568 9.18 -10.35 9.47
N ILE A 569 8.27 -9.47 9.87
CA ILE A 569 7.47 -8.68 8.94
C ILE A 569 7.69 -7.19 9.25
N ASN A 570 8.21 -6.47 8.27
CA ASN A 570 8.53 -5.05 8.38
C ASN A 570 7.58 -4.21 7.51
N LEU A 571 6.81 -3.33 8.15
CA LEU A 571 5.84 -2.43 7.51
C LEU A 571 6.34 -0.98 7.61
N THR A 572 6.48 -0.30 6.47
CA THR A 572 6.78 1.14 6.42
C THR A 572 5.77 1.88 5.57
N ASN A 573 5.02 2.83 6.14
CA ASN A 573 3.95 3.55 5.45
C ASN A 573 2.94 2.60 4.76
N THR A 574 2.56 1.52 5.45
CA THR A 574 1.73 0.45 4.91
C THR A 574 0.41 0.39 5.68
N LYS A 575 -0.68 0.13 4.95
CA LYS A 575 -2.03 -0.03 5.51
C LYS A 575 -2.47 -1.49 5.38
N ILE A 576 -2.76 -2.13 6.50
CA ILE A 576 -3.32 -3.47 6.59
C ILE A 576 -4.78 -3.35 6.98
N HIS A 577 -5.67 -3.86 6.13
CA HIS A 577 -7.10 -3.88 6.38
C HIS A 577 -7.63 -5.32 6.45
N VAL A 578 -8.38 -5.63 7.50
CA VAL A 578 -9.00 -6.94 7.73
C VAL A 578 -10.44 -6.73 8.21
N ASP A 579 -11.43 -6.98 7.35
CA ASP A 579 -12.83 -6.62 7.64
C ASP A 579 -13.38 -7.22 8.95
N ASN A 580 -13.36 -8.55 9.08
CA ASN A 580 -13.97 -9.29 10.19
C ASN A 580 -13.02 -10.36 10.77
N GLY A 581 -11.72 -10.21 10.49
CA GLY A 581 -10.69 -11.18 10.84
C GLY A 581 -9.69 -10.60 11.84
N THR A 582 -8.52 -11.22 11.85
CA THR A 582 -7.45 -10.88 12.78
C THR A 582 -6.33 -10.11 12.08
N GLY A 583 -5.89 -8.99 12.64
CA GLY A 583 -4.78 -8.19 12.11
C GLY A 583 -3.47 -8.97 12.06
N ILE A 584 -3.14 -9.67 13.16
CA ILE A 584 -1.90 -10.44 13.33
C ILE A 584 -2.26 -11.83 13.88
N LEU A 585 -1.97 -12.87 13.12
CA LEU A 585 -2.12 -14.26 13.53
C LEU A 585 -0.75 -14.86 13.84
N ILE A 586 -0.60 -15.38 15.05
CA ILE A 586 0.66 -16.02 15.48
C ILE A 586 0.43 -17.48 15.84
N ALA A 587 1.33 -18.37 15.40
CA ALA A 587 1.18 -19.80 15.62
C ALA A 587 2.52 -20.52 15.85
N THR A 588 2.47 -21.58 16.65
CA THR A 588 3.61 -22.49 16.85
C THR A 588 3.09 -23.91 16.69
N PHE A 589 3.78 -24.70 15.89
CA PHE A 589 3.44 -26.09 15.62
C PHE A 589 4.63 -26.97 16.01
N SER A 590 4.36 -28.13 16.58
CA SER A 590 5.40 -29.10 16.93
C SER A 590 4.92 -30.51 16.69
N ASP A 591 5.82 -31.37 16.24
CA ASP A 591 5.63 -32.81 16.37
C ASP A 591 5.67 -33.24 17.86
N ASN A 592 5.17 -34.45 18.17
CA ASN A 592 5.11 -34.95 19.56
C ASN A 592 6.49 -35.34 20.15
N THR A 593 7.58 -35.20 19.40
CA THR A 593 8.92 -35.65 19.80
C THR A 593 9.74 -34.52 20.44
N ILE A 594 9.43 -33.27 20.09
CA ILE A 594 10.08 -32.08 20.64
C ILE A 594 9.39 -31.71 21.97
N LYS A 595 9.88 -32.29 23.06
CA LYS A 595 9.46 -31.96 24.43
C LYS A 595 10.46 -30.99 25.06
N ASN A 596 10.00 -29.78 25.40
CA ASN A 596 10.71 -28.75 26.19
C ASN A 596 11.67 -27.80 25.42
N ILE A 597 11.16 -26.99 24.49
CA ILE A 597 11.86 -25.75 24.08
C ILE A 597 11.27 -24.59 24.88
N THR A 598 12.07 -23.97 25.75
CA THR A 598 11.62 -22.86 26.61
C THR A 598 11.76 -21.49 25.95
N ASN A 599 12.66 -21.34 24.97
CA ASN A 599 12.98 -20.07 24.31
C ASN A 599 12.58 -20.11 22.83
N LEU A 600 11.35 -20.56 22.55
CA LEU A 600 10.83 -20.57 21.18
C LEU A 600 10.37 -19.17 20.81
N SER A 601 10.81 -18.65 19.67
CA SER A 601 10.31 -17.39 19.15
C SER A 601 9.57 -17.59 17.84
N ILE A 602 8.40 -16.96 17.74
CA ILE A 602 7.50 -17.02 16.59
C ILE A 602 7.98 -16.02 15.54
N GLY A 603 8.27 -14.80 15.97
CA GLY A 603 8.71 -13.73 15.11
C GLY A 603 8.46 -12.34 15.67
N THR A 604 8.78 -11.35 14.85
CA THR A 604 8.63 -9.93 15.16
C THR A 604 7.85 -9.25 14.04
N ALA A 605 6.92 -8.37 14.41
CA ALA A 605 6.30 -7.43 13.47
C ALA A 605 6.80 -6.01 13.81
N ASN A 606 7.42 -5.33 12.85
CA ASN A 606 7.90 -3.95 13.01
C ASN A 606 7.09 -3.00 12.14
N LEU A 607 6.49 -1.98 12.74
CA LEU A 607 5.62 -1.02 12.08
C LEU A 607 6.19 0.39 12.25
N ILE A 608 6.37 1.09 11.12
CA ILE A 608 6.76 2.50 11.09
C ILE A 608 5.75 3.26 10.23
N ASN A 609 5.10 4.28 10.79
CA ASN A 609 4.06 5.06 10.10
C ASN A 609 2.98 4.18 9.46
N SER A 610 2.62 3.06 10.08
CA SER A 610 1.77 2.03 9.47
C SER A 610 0.48 1.84 10.26
N GLU A 611 -0.53 1.27 9.62
CA GLU A 611 -1.88 1.12 10.16
C GLU A 611 -2.33 -0.34 10.06
N ILE A 612 -2.83 -0.93 11.15
CA ILE A 612 -3.54 -2.21 11.16
C ILE A 612 -4.96 -1.99 11.67
N HIS A 613 -5.93 -2.18 10.78
CA HIS A 613 -7.36 -2.12 11.07
C HIS A 613 -7.97 -3.51 11.03
N ALA A 614 -8.42 -4.02 12.18
CA ALA A 614 -9.02 -5.35 12.31
C ALA A 614 -10.11 -5.39 13.40
N ASP A 615 -10.92 -6.47 13.42
CA ASP A 615 -11.85 -6.75 14.52
C ASP A 615 -11.07 -7.28 15.75
N VAL A 616 -10.13 -8.19 15.50
CA VAL A 616 -9.15 -8.68 16.47
C VAL A 616 -7.76 -8.21 16.00
N LEU A 617 -7.02 -7.47 16.82
CA LEU A 617 -5.66 -7.04 16.45
C LEU A 617 -4.69 -8.23 16.45
N LEU A 618 -4.71 -9.02 17.51
CA LEU A 618 -3.80 -10.17 17.69
C LEU A 618 -4.59 -11.40 18.11
N GLY A 619 -4.34 -12.52 17.44
CA GLY A 619 -4.96 -13.79 17.76
C GLY A 619 -4.03 -14.97 17.54
N ASN A 620 -4.42 -16.12 18.09
CA ASN A 620 -3.75 -17.38 17.81
C ASN A 620 -4.17 -17.88 16.43
N GLY A 621 -3.21 -18.07 15.53
CA GLY A 621 -3.45 -18.54 14.18
C GLY A 621 -3.50 -20.06 14.05
N THR A 622 -4.28 -20.52 13.07
CA THR A 622 -4.09 -21.83 12.44
C THR A 622 -3.40 -21.61 11.09
N TRP A 623 -2.44 -22.45 10.73
CA TRP A 623 -1.81 -22.36 9.41
C TRP A 623 -2.74 -22.98 8.35
N GLY A 624 -2.82 -22.33 7.19
CA GLY A 624 -3.65 -22.72 6.06
C GLY A 624 -3.28 -24.08 5.43
N ASP A 625 -2.03 -24.54 5.56
CA ASP A 625 -1.63 -25.85 5.03
C ASP A 625 -1.80 -26.96 6.07
N LYS A 626 -3.07 -27.33 6.30
CA LYS A 626 -3.43 -28.42 7.21
C LYS A 626 -2.86 -29.75 6.74
N ASP A 627 -2.85 -29.98 5.42
CA ASP A 627 -2.35 -31.23 4.84
C ASP A 627 -0.84 -31.38 5.09
N PHE A 628 -0.07 -30.30 4.93
CA PHE A 628 1.35 -30.29 5.30
C PHE A 628 1.55 -30.55 6.79
N LEU A 629 0.83 -29.83 7.66
CA LEU A 629 0.93 -30.04 9.11
C LEU A 629 0.59 -31.47 9.54
N GLU A 630 -0.44 -32.07 8.94
CA GLU A 630 -0.81 -33.46 9.16
C GLU A 630 0.27 -34.43 8.66
N SER A 631 0.88 -34.15 7.50
CA SER A 631 1.94 -34.98 6.91
C SER A 631 3.18 -35.09 7.81
N ILE A 632 3.50 -34.03 8.56
CA ILE A 632 4.63 -33.99 9.51
C ILE A 632 4.19 -34.27 10.96
N ASN A 633 2.93 -34.64 11.19
CA ASN A 633 2.34 -34.90 12.51
C ASN A 633 2.53 -33.74 13.51
N ALA A 634 2.54 -32.50 13.01
CA ALA A 634 2.72 -31.31 13.82
C ALA A 634 1.37 -30.74 14.28
N LYS A 635 1.28 -30.37 15.56
CA LYS A 635 0.07 -29.80 16.18
C LYS A 635 0.38 -28.46 16.81
N THR A 636 -0.63 -27.58 16.89
CA THR A 636 -0.50 -26.28 17.54
C THR A 636 -0.14 -26.44 19.02
N ILE A 637 0.82 -25.67 19.51
CA ILE A 637 1.20 -25.62 20.93
C ILE A 637 1.01 -24.21 21.51
N PRO A 638 0.73 -24.07 22.82
CA PRO A 638 0.40 -22.78 23.41
C PRO A 638 1.62 -21.95 23.83
N ILE A 639 2.84 -22.36 23.49
CA ILE A 639 4.11 -21.71 23.87
C ILE A 639 4.72 -20.92 22.70
N GLY A 640 5.61 -19.98 23.02
CA GLY A 640 6.38 -19.18 22.05
C GLY A 640 6.35 -17.69 22.37
N SER A 641 7.35 -16.93 21.90
CA SER A 641 7.43 -15.48 22.04
C SER A 641 7.12 -14.73 20.74
N PHE A 642 6.37 -13.65 20.82
CA PHE A 642 6.12 -12.73 19.71
C PHE A 642 6.29 -11.28 20.17
N THR A 643 6.89 -10.45 19.32
CA THR A 643 7.09 -9.03 19.57
C THR A 643 6.42 -8.18 18.50
N LEU A 644 5.65 -7.18 18.92
CA LEU A 644 5.11 -6.13 18.06
C LEU A 644 5.78 -4.81 18.41
N ASN A 645 6.60 -4.30 17.50
CA ASN A 645 7.22 -2.98 17.60
C ASN A 645 6.43 -2.01 16.73
N ALA A 646 5.86 -0.96 17.30
CA ALA A 646 5.09 0.03 16.57
C ALA A 646 5.61 1.45 16.87
N ASP A 647 6.00 2.16 15.82
CA ASP A 647 6.53 3.52 15.85
C ASP A 647 5.63 4.42 14.98
N HIS A 648 5.08 5.47 15.59
CA HIS A 648 4.15 6.40 14.95
C HIS A 648 3.03 5.69 14.16
N SER A 649 2.45 4.64 14.73
CA SER A 649 1.55 3.72 14.03
C SER A 649 0.16 3.63 14.68
N ILE A 650 -0.82 3.11 13.93
CA ILE A 650 -2.19 2.90 14.41
C ILE A 650 -2.50 1.41 14.46
N LEU A 651 -2.97 0.95 15.60
CA LEU A 651 -3.37 -0.44 15.84
C LEU A 651 -4.84 -0.46 16.28
N GLU A 652 -5.66 -1.30 15.69
CA GLU A 652 -7.08 -1.42 16.05
C GLU A 652 -7.48 -2.88 16.29
N GLY A 653 -8.20 -3.12 17.38
CA GLY A 653 -8.76 -4.43 17.73
C GLY A 653 -8.30 -4.96 19.09
N ARG A 654 -8.96 -6.03 19.56
CA ARG A 654 -8.58 -6.75 20.78
C ARG A 654 -7.37 -7.65 20.59
N ALA A 655 -6.67 -8.00 21.67
CA ALA A 655 -5.56 -8.96 21.63
C ALA A 655 -5.91 -10.22 22.42
N ASN A 656 -5.71 -11.41 21.86
CA ASN A 656 -5.98 -12.68 22.52
C ASN A 656 -4.78 -13.64 22.34
N ILE A 657 -4.26 -14.16 23.45
CA ILE A 657 -3.04 -14.99 23.46
C ILE A 657 -3.29 -16.29 24.23
N ALA A 658 -2.60 -17.36 23.83
CA ALA A 658 -2.64 -18.62 24.56
C ALA A 658 -1.99 -18.50 25.95
N LYS A 659 -2.41 -19.34 26.91
CA LYS A 659 -2.06 -19.22 28.34
C LYS A 659 -0.56 -19.22 28.66
N GLU A 660 0.27 -19.86 27.83
CA GLU A 660 1.73 -19.97 28.03
C GLU A 660 2.53 -19.20 26.96
N ARG A 661 1.86 -18.31 26.22
CA ARG A 661 2.46 -17.55 25.12
C ARG A 661 2.94 -16.19 25.61
N ASN A 662 4.17 -15.83 25.28
CA ASN A 662 4.76 -14.56 25.65
C ASN A 662 4.60 -13.55 24.52
N VAL A 663 3.84 -12.48 24.75
CA VAL A 663 3.60 -11.41 23.77
C VAL A 663 4.02 -10.07 24.33
N HIS A 664 4.95 -9.42 23.64
CA HIS A 664 5.48 -8.10 24.00
C HIS A 664 5.03 -7.07 22.96
N PHE A 665 4.30 -6.05 23.42
CA PHE A 665 3.97 -4.87 22.63
C PHE A 665 4.88 -3.71 23.04
N ASP A 666 5.56 -3.11 22.08
CA ASP A 666 6.43 -1.96 22.27
C ASP A 666 5.94 -0.80 21.38
N LEU A 667 5.23 0.15 22.00
CA LEU A 667 4.52 1.24 21.32
C LEU A 667 5.24 2.57 21.56
N LYS A 668 5.68 3.23 20.48
CA LYS A 668 6.55 4.43 20.51
C LYS A 668 6.04 5.59 19.68
N ASN A 669 6.48 6.80 20.04
CA ASN A 669 6.45 8.01 19.21
C ASN A 669 5.07 8.38 18.64
N GLY A 670 4.06 8.42 19.50
CA GLY A 670 2.69 8.76 19.12
C GLY A 670 1.90 7.59 18.55
N THR A 671 2.33 6.35 18.79
CA THR A 671 1.55 5.16 18.40
C THR A 671 0.25 5.11 19.19
N GLN A 672 -0.84 4.73 18.52
CA GLN A 672 -2.17 4.63 19.12
C GLN A 672 -2.70 3.20 18.97
N TRP A 673 -3.08 2.59 20.10
CA TRP A 673 -3.82 1.33 20.10
C TRP A 673 -5.28 1.57 20.48
N PHE A 674 -6.17 1.48 19.50
CA PHE A 674 -7.61 1.53 19.67
C PHE A 674 -8.16 0.15 20.04
N LEU A 675 -8.36 -0.04 21.34
CA LEU A 675 -8.80 -1.29 21.93
C LEU A 675 -10.34 -1.35 21.94
N LYS A 676 -10.93 -2.33 21.25
CA LYS A 676 -12.38 -2.48 21.11
C LYS A 676 -12.86 -3.89 21.37
N ASN A 677 -14.13 -4.05 21.71
CA ASN A 677 -14.78 -5.36 21.74
C ASN A 677 -14.91 -5.90 20.31
N SER A 678 -14.57 -7.17 20.11
CA SER A 678 -14.84 -7.82 18.82
C SER A 678 -16.34 -7.88 18.57
N THR A 679 -16.76 -7.65 17.33
CA THR A 679 -18.17 -7.76 16.89
C THR A 679 -18.46 -9.03 16.09
N GLN A 680 -17.41 -9.75 15.62
CA GLN A 680 -17.56 -10.84 14.66
C GLN A 680 -16.87 -12.15 15.05
N GLU A 681 -16.14 -12.20 16.17
CA GLU A 681 -15.37 -13.37 16.57
C GLU A 681 -16.25 -14.56 17.01
N LYS A 682 -15.90 -15.74 16.51
CA LYS A 682 -16.69 -16.97 16.62
C LYS A 682 -15.89 -18.10 17.26
N ASP A 683 -16.60 -19.05 17.87
CA ASP A 683 -16.06 -20.33 18.30
C ASP A 683 -15.75 -21.25 17.10
N ASP A 684 -15.14 -22.41 17.39
CA ASP A 684 -14.79 -23.44 16.40
C ASP A 684 -16.01 -23.98 15.62
N ASN A 685 -17.23 -23.80 16.15
CA ASN A 685 -18.48 -24.19 15.49
C ASN A 685 -19.09 -23.06 14.64
N GLY A 686 -18.42 -21.91 14.55
CA GLY A 686 -18.87 -20.74 13.80
C GLY A 686 -19.94 -19.89 14.51
N LYS A 687 -20.19 -20.12 15.80
CA LYS A 687 -21.13 -19.33 16.60
C LYS A 687 -20.40 -18.16 17.24
N LEU A 688 -21.03 -16.97 17.25
CA LEU A 688 -20.48 -15.77 17.89
C LEU A 688 -20.14 -16.06 19.37
N LEU A 689 -18.93 -15.70 19.79
CA LEU A 689 -18.49 -15.85 21.18
C LEU A 689 -19.32 -14.98 22.13
N ASP A 690 -19.38 -15.41 23.40
CA ASP A 690 -19.99 -14.60 24.45
C ASP A 690 -19.31 -13.23 24.53
N ILE A 691 -20.10 -12.17 24.71
CA ILE A 691 -19.57 -10.79 24.73
C ILE A 691 -18.50 -10.61 25.81
N ALA A 692 -18.59 -11.30 26.95
CA ALA A 692 -17.58 -11.25 28.01
C ALA A 692 -16.22 -11.83 27.57
N GLN A 693 -16.22 -12.76 26.61
CA GLN A 693 -14.98 -13.27 26.00
C GLN A 693 -14.42 -12.30 24.96
N ARG A 694 -15.30 -11.66 24.18
CA ARG A 694 -14.95 -10.68 23.14
C ARG A 694 -14.55 -9.30 23.69
N SER A 695 -14.87 -9.01 24.95
CA SER A 695 -14.53 -7.76 25.65
C SER A 695 -13.31 -7.90 26.57
N ARG A 696 -12.47 -8.90 26.32
CA ARG A 696 -11.23 -9.13 27.08
C ARG A 696 -10.03 -9.08 26.15
N SER A 697 -8.93 -8.48 26.59
CA SER A 697 -7.65 -8.61 25.91
C SER A 697 -6.55 -9.10 26.83
N ASP A 698 -5.58 -9.82 26.28
CA ASP A 698 -4.47 -10.39 27.01
C ASP A 698 -3.16 -10.12 26.26
N VAL A 699 -2.18 -9.54 26.96
CA VAL A 699 -0.78 -9.37 26.51
C VAL A 699 0.16 -9.70 27.68
N SER A 700 1.42 -10.04 27.38
CA SER A 700 2.39 -10.38 28.42
C SER A 700 3.12 -9.16 28.94
N VAL A 701 3.63 -8.32 28.03
CA VAL A 701 4.36 -7.09 28.35
C VAL A 701 3.88 -5.97 27.45
N LEU A 702 3.68 -4.78 28.03
CA LEU A 702 3.34 -3.56 27.30
C LEU A 702 4.31 -2.44 27.68
N ASP A 703 5.08 -1.99 26.71
CA ASP A 703 5.87 -0.77 26.79
C ASP A 703 5.12 0.34 26.05
N LEU A 704 4.82 1.42 26.77
CA LEU A 704 4.05 2.56 26.28
C LEU A 704 4.93 3.82 26.40
N ASN A 705 5.56 4.21 25.29
CA ASN A 705 6.50 5.32 25.24
C ASN A 705 5.96 6.45 24.34
N ASP A 706 5.66 7.62 24.91
CA ASP A 706 5.05 8.74 24.18
C ASP A 706 3.84 8.31 23.32
N SER A 707 3.05 7.35 23.82
CA SER A 707 2.03 6.62 23.04
C SER A 707 0.73 6.44 23.83
N SER A 708 -0.34 6.06 23.15
CA SER A 708 -1.69 6.03 23.74
C SER A 708 -2.39 4.68 23.58
N LEU A 709 -2.98 4.18 24.66
CA LEU A 709 -3.97 3.10 24.66
C LEU A 709 -5.37 3.70 24.81
N ILE A 710 -6.24 3.45 23.84
CA ILE A 710 -7.55 4.10 23.75
C ILE A 710 -8.63 3.03 23.76
N PHE A 711 -9.33 2.89 24.90
CA PHE A 711 -10.53 2.05 24.94
C PHE A 711 -11.64 2.71 24.12
N GLN A 712 -12.17 1.98 23.15
CA GLN A 712 -13.32 2.37 22.34
C GLN A 712 -14.63 2.19 23.11
N GLU A 713 -15.70 2.81 22.61
CA GLU A 713 -17.01 2.74 23.28
C GLU A 713 -17.47 1.29 23.50
N PRO A 714 -18.14 1.01 24.65
CA PRO A 714 -18.57 -0.33 24.98
C PRO A 714 -19.60 -0.87 23.97
N THR A 715 -19.48 -2.15 23.65
CA THR A 715 -20.40 -2.88 22.75
C THR A 715 -21.33 -3.75 23.57
N GLU A 716 -22.64 -3.76 23.27
CA GLU A 716 -23.64 -4.58 23.97
C GLU A 716 -23.62 -4.37 25.51
N ASP A 717 -23.48 -3.11 25.97
CA ASP A 717 -23.33 -2.73 27.39
C ASP A 717 -22.12 -3.33 28.13
N HIS A 718 -21.16 -3.95 27.41
CA HIS A 718 -19.95 -4.52 27.97
C HIS A 718 -18.74 -3.62 27.74
N TYR A 719 -18.07 -3.29 28.84
CA TYR A 719 -16.81 -2.57 28.85
C TYR A 719 -15.65 -3.53 28.65
N HIS A 720 -14.52 -3.02 28.17
CA HIS A 720 -13.38 -3.87 27.85
C HIS A 720 -12.42 -4.00 29.04
N THR A 721 -11.87 -5.20 29.23
CA THR A 721 -10.81 -5.44 30.22
C THR A 721 -9.52 -5.83 29.51
N LEU A 722 -8.46 -5.03 29.68
CA LEU A 722 -7.11 -5.39 29.24
C LEU A 722 -6.33 -6.04 30.38
N HIS A 723 -5.88 -7.27 30.17
CA HIS A 723 -4.99 -8.01 31.05
C HIS A 723 -3.55 -7.93 30.53
N ILE A 724 -2.65 -7.47 31.39
CA ILE A 724 -1.20 -7.42 31.14
C ILE A 724 -0.52 -8.38 32.13
N GLY A 725 0.51 -9.09 31.70
CA GLY A 725 1.16 -10.14 32.49
C GLY A 725 0.57 -11.54 32.28
N SER A 726 -0.25 -11.73 31.23
CA SER A 726 -0.69 -13.05 30.76
C SER A 726 0.49 -13.80 30.10
N GLY A 727 0.46 -15.13 30.04
CA GLY A 727 1.49 -15.89 29.31
C GLY A 727 2.72 -16.38 30.10
N LYS A 728 2.85 -16.01 31.39
CA LYS A 728 4.06 -16.19 32.23
C LYS A 728 5.25 -15.38 31.69
N PRO A 729 5.16 -14.04 31.68
CA PRO A 729 6.23 -13.18 31.21
C PRO A 729 7.55 -13.46 31.95
N GLU A 730 8.66 -13.31 31.23
CA GLU A 730 10.00 -13.53 31.78
C GLU A 730 10.47 -12.37 32.67
N THR A 731 9.77 -11.23 32.60
CA THR A 731 10.04 -10.03 33.40
C THR A 731 9.02 -9.89 34.52
N LYS A 732 9.46 -9.28 35.63
CA LYS A 732 8.53 -8.86 36.69
C LYS A 732 7.78 -7.59 36.31
N ALA A 733 8.49 -6.60 35.75
CA ALA A 733 7.88 -5.41 35.20
C ALA A 733 7.25 -5.75 33.84
N VAL A 734 5.92 -5.69 33.80
CA VAL A 734 5.11 -6.10 32.64
C VAL A 734 4.41 -4.91 31.99
N TYR A 735 4.35 -3.77 32.68
CA TYR A 735 3.85 -2.51 32.15
C TYR A 735 4.88 -1.41 32.41
N ASN A 736 5.40 -0.81 31.34
CA ASN A 736 6.41 0.23 31.42
C ASN A 736 5.93 1.47 30.67
N ALA A 737 5.86 2.61 31.36
CA ALA A 737 5.43 3.88 30.78
C ALA A 737 6.58 4.90 30.80
N THR A 738 6.88 5.49 29.65
CA THR A 738 7.85 6.59 29.54
C THR A 738 7.32 7.73 28.68
N GLY A 739 7.86 8.93 28.89
CA GLY A 739 7.41 10.12 28.16
C GLY A 739 5.96 10.49 28.47
N ASP A 740 5.20 10.90 27.46
CA ASP A 740 3.77 11.20 27.54
C ASP A 740 2.89 9.97 27.23
N ALA A 741 3.03 8.93 28.07
CA ALA A 741 2.20 7.73 28.00
C ALA A 741 0.76 8.01 28.46
N GLN A 742 -0.24 7.66 27.65
CA GLN A 742 -1.65 7.97 27.92
C GLN A 742 -2.56 6.74 27.83
N ILE A 743 -3.58 6.66 28.70
CA ILE A 743 -4.66 5.67 28.60
C ILE A 743 -6.01 6.37 28.76
N SER A 744 -6.97 6.10 27.86
CA SER A 744 -8.33 6.63 27.96
C SER A 744 -9.36 5.55 28.30
N PHE A 745 -10.17 5.77 29.33
CA PHE A 745 -11.22 4.85 29.79
C PHE A 745 -12.62 5.40 29.53
N ASN A 746 -13.56 4.53 29.15
CA ASN A 746 -14.99 4.82 29.16
C ASN A 746 -15.61 4.29 30.45
N THR A 747 -16.39 5.14 31.12
CA THR A 747 -16.88 4.85 32.46
C THR A 747 -18.31 5.35 32.66
N TRP A 748 -19.11 4.59 33.39
CA TRP A 748 -20.43 4.99 33.86
C TRP A 748 -20.44 5.02 35.39
N TRP A 749 -20.62 6.21 35.95
CA TRP A 749 -20.52 6.48 37.38
C TRP A 749 -21.41 5.56 38.22
N SER A 750 -20.80 4.96 39.24
CA SER A 750 -21.48 4.30 40.33
C SER A 750 -20.61 4.36 41.59
N ASP A 751 -21.24 4.37 42.76
CA ASP A 751 -20.54 4.49 44.04
C ASP A 751 -20.80 3.27 44.94
N GLY A 752 -19.71 2.65 45.43
CA GLY A 752 -19.78 1.56 46.40
C GLY A 752 -20.30 0.22 45.86
N LYS A 753 -20.42 0.08 44.53
CA LYS A 753 -20.94 -1.14 43.91
C LYS A 753 -19.93 -2.30 43.98
N PRO A 754 -20.40 -3.56 44.05
CA PRO A 754 -19.55 -4.73 43.81
C PRO A 754 -18.84 -4.61 42.46
N ILE A 755 -17.61 -5.11 42.35
CA ILE A 755 -16.76 -4.93 41.17
C ILE A 755 -17.43 -5.41 39.86
N ALA A 756 -18.18 -6.51 39.90
CA ALA A 756 -18.88 -7.07 38.75
C ALA A 756 -20.08 -6.22 38.26
N GLU A 757 -20.55 -5.26 39.07
CA GLU A 757 -21.62 -4.34 38.69
C GLU A 757 -21.11 -2.95 38.26
N GLN A 758 -19.79 -2.74 38.32
CA GLN A 758 -19.18 -1.48 37.89
C GLN A 758 -19.09 -1.45 36.37
N LYS A 759 -19.61 -0.38 35.77
CA LYS A 759 -19.64 -0.18 34.33
C LYS A 759 -18.45 0.68 33.91
N THR A 760 -17.30 0.06 33.69
CA THR A 760 -16.07 0.77 33.38
C THR A 760 -15.14 -0.12 32.59
N ASP A 761 -14.39 0.48 31.67
CA ASP A 761 -13.20 -0.17 31.12
C ASP A 761 -12.20 -0.42 32.26
N GLN A 762 -11.43 -1.49 32.14
CA GLN A 762 -10.54 -1.95 33.21
C GLN A 762 -9.17 -2.34 32.66
N LEU A 763 -8.13 -1.99 33.41
CA LEU A 763 -6.75 -2.42 33.17
C LEU A 763 -6.28 -3.28 34.34
N LEU A 764 -6.02 -4.56 34.08
CA LEU A 764 -5.53 -5.51 35.07
C LEU A 764 -4.08 -5.88 34.79
N ILE A 765 -3.17 -5.50 35.67
CA ILE A 765 -1.73 -5.71 35.52
C ILE A 765 -1.25 -6.77 36.50
N ASN A 766 -0.93 -7.95 35.99
CA ASN A 766 -0.37 -9.04 36.75
C ASN A 766 1.17 -9.03 36.75
N GLY A 767 1.76 -8.10 37.49
CA GLY A 767 3.20 -7.88 37.59
C GLY A 767 3.51 -6.48 38.14
N ASP A 768 4.78 -6.09 38.05
CA ASP A 768 5.27 -4.77 38.46
C ASP A 768 4.99 -3.71 37.37
N VAL A 769 4.75 -2.47 37.82
CA VAL A 769 4.55 -1.28 36.99
C VAL A 769 5.76 -0.36 37.13
N SER A 770 6.22 0.21 36.01
CA SER A 770 7.29 1.21 35.98
C SER A 770 6.84 2.49 35.27
N GLY A 771 7.24 3.65 35.81
CA GLY A 771 6.95 4.97 35.25
C GLY A 771 5.56 5.52 35.60
N THR A 772 5.15 6.58 34.89
CA THR A 772 3.90 7.31 35.13
C THR A 772 3.08 7.38 33.85
N THR A 773 1.78 7.15 33.98
CA THR A 773 0.81 7.21 32.87
C THR A 773 -0.27 8.26 33.13
N ASN A 774 -0.58 9.05 32.10
CA ASN A 774 -1.70 9.99 32.10
C ASN A 774 -3.01 9.26 31.79
N VAL A 775 -3.98 9.36 32.69
CA VAL A 775 -5.29 8.72 32.58
C VAL A 775 -6.31 9.76 32.14
N LEU A 776 -6.99 9.50 31.03
CA LEU A 776 -8.14 10.25 30.55
C LEU A 776 -9.39 9.42 30.83
N VAL A 777 -10.45 10.08 31.31
CA VAL A 777 -11.69 9.38 31.66
C VAL A 777 -12.86 10.05 30.97
N ASN A 778 -13.55 9.29 30.13
CA ASN A 778 -14.86 9.64 29.63
C ASN A 778 -15.91 9.17 30.64
N LEU A 779 -16.26 10.06 31.59
CA LEU A 779 -17.17 9.78 32.69
C LEU A 779 -18.60 10.23 32.39
N LYS A 780 -19.50 9.26 32.26
CA LYS A 780 -20.95 9.46 32.08
C LYS A 780 -21.71 8.95 33.33
N GLY A 781 -22.95 9.39 33.53
CA GLY A 781 -23.85 8.83 34.56
C GLY A 781 -24.56 9.88 35.42
N ASN A 782 -25.34 9.43 36.41
CA ASN A 782 -26.09 10.31 37.30
C ASN A 782 -25.26 10.69 38.52
N THR A 783 -25.36 11.94 38.98
CA THR A 783 -24.64 12.47 40.16
C THR A 783 -25.21 12.01 41.50
N THR A 784 -26.17 11.07 41.53
CA THR A 784 -26.80 10.60 42.78
C THR A 784 -25.87 9.65 43.52
N GLN A 785 -25.33 10.07 44.67
CA GLN A 785 -24.32 9.32 45.43
C GLN A 785 -24.83 8.78 46.76
N GLN A 786 -24.18 7.72 47.25
CA GLN A 786 -24.42 7.24 48.60
C GLN A 786 -23.71 8.16 49.61
N LYS A 787 -24.31 8.32 50.80
CA LYS A 787 -23.68 9.09 51.89
C LYS A 787 -22.29 8.50 52.21
N THR A 788 -21.31 9.36 52.52
CA THR A 788 -19.93 8.99 52.87
C THR A 788 -19.86 7.96 53.98
N SER A 789 -20.72 8.08 55.00
CA SER A 789 -20.82 7.13 56.12
C SER A 789 -21.31 5.73 55.73
N ASN A 790 -21.90 5.56 54.55
CA ASN A 790 -22.47 4.28 54.10
C ASN A 790 -21.51 3.43 53.24
N VAL A 791 -20.39 4.00 52.78
CA VAL A 791 -19.48 3.33 51.82
C VAL A 791 -18.04 3.55 52.26
N GLU A 792 -17.32 2.46 52.54
CA GLU A 792 -15.91 2.48 52.94
C GLU A 792 -15.05 3.14 51.84
N LYS A 793 -13.96 3.82 52.24
CA LYS A 793 -13.14 4.62 51.31
C LYS A 793 -12.55 3.79 50.17
N ASN A 794 -12.07 2.60 50.47
CA ASN A 794 -11.43 1.67 49.53
C ASN A 794 -12.43 0.88 48.64
N ILE A 795 -13.75 1.06 48.81
CA ILE A 795 -14.80 0.54 47.90
C ILE A 795 -15.56 1.66 47.17
N ARG A 796 -15.32 2.93 47.52
CA ARG A 796 -15.96 4.11 46.92
C ARG A 796 -15.57 4.27 45.45
N GLY A 797 -16.51 4.73 44.63
CA GLY A 797 -16.31 4.97 43.20
C GLY A 797 -16.00 3.71 42.37
N LEU A 798 -15.29 3.90 41.26
CA LEU A 798 -15.02 2.88 40.23
C LEU A 798 -13.55 2.44 40.23
N SER A 799 -13.28 1.15 40.18
CA SER A 799 -11.92 0.60 39.98
C SER A 799 -11.56 0.65 38.50
N LEU A 800 -10.55 1.45 38.13
CA LEU A 800 -10.09 1.57 36.74
C LEU A 800 -8.90 0.67 36.46
N ILE A 801 -7.93 0.64 37.38
CA ILE A 801 -6.65 -0.04 37.19
C ILE A 801 -6.32 -0.83 38.46
N GLN A 802 -5.97 -2.11 38.30
CA GLN A 802 -5.49 -2.95 39.40
C GLN A 802 -4.12 -3.55 39.08
N VAL A 803 -3.23 -3.58 40.06
CA VAL A 803 -1.86 -4.09 39.92
C VAL A 803 -1.57 -5.12 41.01
N SER A 804 -1.21 -6.35 40.65
CA SER A 804 -0.88 -7.40 41.63
C SER A 804 0.55 -7.29 42.17
N GLY A 805 1.46 -6.70 41.40
CA GLY A 805 2.85 -6.47 41.80
C GLY A 805 3.07 -5.11 42.46
N THR A 806 4.27 -4.56 42.27
CA THR A 806 4.66 -3.26 42.78
C THR A 806 4.17 -2.12 41.88
N ALA A 807 3.67 -1.07 42.50
CA ALA A 807 3.29 0.20 41.87
C ALA A 807 3.51 1.33 42.88
N GLU A 808 3.48 2.57 42.41
CA GLU A 808 3.50 3.77 43.22
C GLU A 808 2.17 4.51 43.09
N GLU A 809 1.83 5.37 44.06
CA GLU A 809 0.64 6.24 43.94
C GLU A 809 0.71 7.15 42.70
N SER A 810 1.92 7.45 42.25
CA SER A 810 2.21 8.29 41.08
C SER A 810 2.23 7.52 39.75
N SER A 811 2.09 6.18 39.77
CA SER A 811 2.14 5.35 38.56
C SER A 811 1.03 5.69 37.57
N PHE A 812 -0.14 6.10 38.07
CA PHE A 812 -1.28 6.54 37.25
C PHE A 812 -1.84 7.84 37.83
N LYS A 813 -2.02 8.85 36.98
CA LYS A 813 -2.58 10.15 37.36
C LYS A 813 -3.56 10.64 36.31
N LEU A 814 -4.61 11.34 36.71
CA LEU A 814 -5.49 11.98 35.74
C LEU A 814 -4.71 13.06 34.96
N ALA A 815 -4.90 13.13 33.64
CA ALA A 815 -4.17 14.05 32.78
C ALA A 815 -4.27 15.52 33.25
N HIS A 816 -5.45 15.93 33.73
CA HIS A 816 -5.72 17.26 34.28
C HIS A 816 -5.81 17.28 35.82
N GLY A 817 -5.37 16.22 36.51
CA GLY A 817 -5.46 16.06 37.97
C GLY A 817 -6.87 15.76 38.52
N TYR A 818 -7.93 16.07 37.76
CA TYR A 818 -9.31 15.71 38.05
C TYR A 818 -10.10 15.42 36.76
N THR A 819 -11.32 14.91 36.93
CA THR A 819 -12.35 14.88 35.88
C THR A 819 -13.70 15.32 36.45
N THR A 820 -14.63 15.68 35.58
CA THR A 820 -16.02 16.02 35.91
C THR A 820 -16.99 15.03 35.25
N ILE A 821 -18.27 15.09 35.62
CA ILE A 821 -19.34 14.25 35.06
C ILE A 821 -20.43 15.11 34.45
N ASN A 822 -20.81 14.85 33.19
CA ASN A 822 -22.01 15.40 32.55
C ASN A 822 -22.25 16.92 32.76
N GLY A 823 -21.19 17.74 32.74
CA GLY A 823 -21.31 19.20 32.93
C GLY A 823 -21.56 19.65 34.37
N SER A 824 -21.42 18.76 35.35
CA SER A 824 -21.43 19.08 36.78
C SER A 824 -20.05 19.57 37.24
N PRO A 825 -19.98 20.60 38.11
CA PRO A 825 -18.70 21.11 38.61
C PRO A 825 -18.09 20.25 39.72
N ASP A 826 -18.70 19.13 40.09
CA ASP A 826 -18.20 18.24 41.13
C ASP A 826 -16.89 17.57 40.69
N LYS A 827 -15.86 17.65 41.54
CA LYS A 827 -14.51 17.16 41.26
C LYS A 827 -14.41 15.66 41.53
N TYR A 828 -13.89 14.90 40.55
CA TYR A 828 -13.53 13.49 40.70
C TYR A 828 -12.03 13.30 40.55
N MET A 829 -11.43 12.51 41.44
CA MET A 829 -9.99 12.26 41.53
C MET A 829 -9.68 10.77 41.46
N LEU A 830 -8.49 10.44 40.97
CA LEU A 830 -7.95 9.08 41.02
C LEU A 830 -7.24 8.86 42.37
N ARG A 831 -7.69 7.87 43.14
CA ARG A 831 -7.15 7.51 44.45
C ARG A 831 -6.54 6.11 44.38
N ALA A 832 -5.29 5.98 44.83
CA ALA A 832 -4.57 4.72 44.83
C ALA A 832 -4.66 4.05 46.20
N TYR A 833 -5.24 2.86 46.28
CA TYR A 833 -5.23 2.02 47.48
C TYR A 833 -4.28 0.85 47.27
N GLY A 834 -3.50 0.46 48.27
CA GLY A 834 -2.51 -0.60 48.08
C GLY A 834 -1.67 -0.89 49.32
N PRO A 835 -0.73 -1.86 49.25
CA PRO A 835 0.02 -2.33 50.41
C PRO A 835 0.79 -1.24 51.16
N ASN A 836 1.32 -0.26 50.40
CA ASN A 836 2.13 0.86 50.91
C ASN A 836 1.49 2.23 50.61
N SER A 837 0.19 2.27 50.29
CA SER A 837 -0.50 3.53 49.99
C SER A 837 -0.79 4.35 51.27
N SER A 838 -0.65 5.66 51.17
CA SER A 838 -1.11 6.67 52.13
C SER A 838 -2.63 6.65 52.34
N GLN A 839 -3.41 6.18 51.36
CA GLN A 839 -4.86 6.03 51.42
C GLN A 839 -5.32 4.75 52.12
N GLY A 840 -4.39 3.84 52.43
CA GLY A 840 -4.66 2.53 53.02
C GLY A 840 -4.76 1.39 52.00
N LYS A 841 -5.08 0.19 52.50
CA LYS A 841 -5.12 -1.04 51.70
C LYS A 841 -6.35 -1.10 50.78
N ALA A 842 -6.17 -1.70 49.62
CA ALA A 842 -7.27 -2.04 48.72
C ALA A 842 -8.21 -3.08 49.36
N ASP A 843 -9.50 -3.05 49.00
CA ASP A 843 -10.48 -4.00 49.53
C ASP A 843 -10.52 -5.29 48.71
N ILE A 844 -10.36 -6.43 49.37
CA ILE A 844 -10.32 -7.74 48.69
C ILE A 844 -11.61 -8.09 47.93
N LYS A 845 -12.78 -7.55 48.32
CA LYS A 845 -14.05 -7.77 47.62
C LYS A 845 -14.10 -7.03 46.28
N GLN A 846 -13.19 -6.08 46.06
CA GLN A 846 -13.04 -5.34 44.81
C GLN A 846 -11.99 -5.95 43.87
N ASN A 847 -11.24 -6.96 44.33
CA ASN A 847 -10.15 -7.57 43.59
C ASN A 847 -10.66 -8.34 42.33
N LEU A 848 -10.09 -8.06 41.16
CA LEU A 848 -10.39 -8.69 39.86
C LEU A 848 -9.51 -9.90 39.52
N PHE A 849 -8.39 -10.09 40.20
CA PHE A 849 -7.49 -11.22 39.98
C PHE A 849 -8.15 -12.55 40.40
N ASP A 850 -7.78 -13.63 39.71
CA ASP A 850 -8.24 -15.00 40.02
C ASP A 850 -7.79 -15.43 41.42
N GLU A 851 -6.52 -15.16 41.74
CA GLU A 851 -5.97 -15.37 43.08
C GLU A 851 -6.34 -14.17 43.96
N LYS A 852 -7.27 -14.38 44.90
CA LYS A 852 -7.69 -13.37 45.87
C LYS A 852 -6.58 -13.13 46.90
N ASN A 853 -5.66 -12.23 46.57
CA ASN A 853 -4.62 -11.71 47.45
C ASN A 853 -5.05 -10.36 48.03
N GLU A 854 -4.75 -10.11 49.31
CA GLU A 854 -4.96 -8.81 49.97
C GLU A 854 -3.91 -7.77 49.53
N ASN A 855 -2.79 -8.20 48.96
CA ASN A 855 -1.69 -7.33 48.54
C ASN A 855 -1.78 -7.01 47.04
N PHE A 856 -2.61 -6.05 46.68
CA PHE A 856 -2.70 -5.50 45.33
C PHE A 856 -2.99 -3.99 45.40
N TRP A 857 -2.68 -3.27 44.32
CA TRP A 857 -3.05 -1.87 44.15
C TRP A 857 -4.37 -1.75 43.40
N ASP A 858 -5.20 -0.80 43.80
CA ASP A 858 -6.46 -0.43 43.16
C ASP A 858 -6.53 1.09 42.98
N PHE A 859 -6.42 1.55 41.73
CA PHE A 859 -6.56 2.96 41.37
C PHE A 859 -8.02 3.23 41.02
N ARG A 860 -8.69 3.92 41.94
CA ARG A 860 -10.13 4.14 41.90
C ARG A 860 -10.47 5.58 41.57
N LEU A 861 -11.41 5.79 40.65
CA LEU A 861 -12.00 7.10 40.41
C LEU A 861 -13.05 7.38 41.47
N GLN A 862 -12.86 8.44 42.24
CA GLN A 862 -13.69 8.77 43.40
C GLN A 862 -14.10 10.24 43.41
N PRO A 863 -15.22 10.59 44.08
CA PRO A 863 -15.58 11.98 44.26
C PRO A 863 -14.69 12.61 45.32
N GLU A 864 -14.37 13.89 45.14
CA GLU A 864 -13.71 14.69 46.17
C GLU A 864 -14.76 15.39 47.05
N PHE A 865 -14.52 15.43 48.36
CA PHE A 865 -15.38 16.09 49.34
C PHE A 865 -14.63 17.22 50.06
N LEU A 866 -15.35 18.25 50.48
CA LEU A 866 -14.78 19.36 51.27
C LEU A 866 -14.20 18.84 52.60
N ASN A 867 -12.98 19.26 52.95
CA ASN A 867 -12.21 18.87 54.17
C ASN A 867 -11.68 17.42 54.23
N SER A 868 -11.39 16.80 53.10
CA SER A 868 -10.73 15.49 53.00
C SER A 868 -9.26 15.44 53.47
N ASN A 869 -8.61 16.58 53.75
CA ASN A 869 -7.17 16.65 54.07
C ASN A 869 -6.87 17.01 55.55
N PRO A 870 -6.22 16.15 56.36
CA PRO A 870 -5.93 16.39 57.78
C PRO A 870 -4.69 17.26 58.09
N GLU A 871 -3.95 17.76 57.09
CA GLU A 871 -2.61 18.34 57.34
C GLU A 871 -2.57 19.79 57.84
N SER A 872 -3.71 20.45 58.12
CA SER A 872 -3.67 21.73 58.84
C SER A 872 -3.72 21.49 60.36
N GLY A 873 -2.59 21.06 60.90
CA GLY A 873 -2.35 21.12 62.33
C GLY A 873 -2.22 22.57 62.80
N SER A 874 -3.24 23.12 63.44
CA SER A 874 -3.06 23.84 64.70
C SER A 874 -4.36 23.93 65.48
N ASN A 875 -4.32 23.38 66.69
CA ASN A 875 -5.26 23.69 67.76
C ASN A 875 -5.27 25.20 68.01
N THR A 876 -6.38 25.88 67.74
CA THR A 876 -6.86 26.95 68.64
C THR A 876 -8.38 26.84 68.75
N GLY A 877 -8.85 26.73 69.98
CA GLY A 877 -10.26 26.56 70.31
C GLY A 877 -11.09 27.74 69.82
N GLY A 878 -11.91 27.50 68.81
CA GLY A 878 -13.02 28.35 68.41
C GLY A 878 -14.17 27.44 67.99
N SER A 879 -15.29 27.53 68.70
CA SER A 879 -16.53 26.83 68.34
C SER A 879 -16.97 27.29 66.94
N GLY A 880 -16.65 26.48 65.93
CA GLY A 880 -17.01 26.68 64.53
C GLY A 880 -17.44 25.33 63.96
N SER A 881 -18.74 25.07 64.02
CA SER A 881 -19.46 23.93 63.45
C SER A 881 -18.85 23.40 62.14
N HIS A 882 -18.52 22.09 62.14
CA HIS A 882 -18.11 21.29 60.99
C HIS A 882 -19.03 21.52 59.75
N PRO A 883 -18.50 21.38 58.51
CA PRO A 883 -19.35 21.33 57.32
C PRO A 883 -20.37 20.20 57.42
N GLU A 884 -21.48 20.30 56.68
CA GLU A 884 -22.41 19.18 56.52
C GLU A 884 -21.66 17.97 55.90
N GLU A 885 -21.86 16.76 56.43
CA GLU A 885 -21.33 15.54 55.81
C GLU A 885 -21.77 15.46 54.34
N ASN A 886 -20.86 15.13 53.41
CA ASN A 886 -21.09 14.83 51.98
C ASN A 886 -21.13 16.00 50.97
N VAL A 887 -20.57 17.17 51.28
CA VAL A 887 -20.49 18.24 50.27
C VAL A 887 -19.32 17.98 49.31
N HIS A 888 -19.61 17.89 48.00
CA HIS A 888 -18.58 17.74 46.97
C HIS A 888 -17.67 18.96 46.92
N ALA A 889 -16.38 18.70 46.74
CA ALA A 889 -15.45 19.76 46.36
C ALA A 889 -15.71 20.10 44.89
N PRO A 890 -16.09 21.34 44.56
CA PRO A 890 -16.23 21.74 43.17
C PRO A 890 -14.84 21.96 42.54
N VAL A 891 -14.78 22.01 41.21
CA VAL A 891 -13.62 22.48 40.47
C VAL A 891 -13.28 23.93 40.81
N ALA A 892 -11.99 24.28 40.78
CA ALA A 892 -11.49 25.56 41.31
C ALA A 892 -12.12 26.80 40.66
N GLN A 893 -12.38 26.75 39.35
CA GLN A 893 -12.98 27.85 38.61
C GLN A 893 -14.43 28.15 39.01
N MET A 894 -15.11 27.23 39.71
CA MET A 894 -16.45 27.47 40.25
C MET A 894 -16.48 28.66 41.22
N ALA A 895 -15.44 28.79 42.05
CA ALA A 895 -15.32 29.92 42.96
C ALA A 895 -15.21 31.26 42.20
N SER A 896 -14.55 31.25 41.03
CA SER A 896 -14.48 32.41 40.14
C SER A 896 -15.86 32.80 39.60
N TYR A 897 -16.67 31.84 39.16
CA TYR A 897 -18.02 32.12 38.67
C TYR A 897 -18.94 32.69 39.76
N LEU A 898 -18.86 32.15 40.99
CA LEU A 898 -19.69 32.60 42.12
C LEU A 898 -19.30 34.01 42.63
N VAL A 899 -18.02 34.37 42.57
CA VAL A 899 -17.53 35.68 43.00
C VAL A 899 -17.75 36.76 41.94
N MET A 900 -17.77 36.39 40.65
CA MET A 900 -17.77 37.32 39.53
C MET A 900 -18.86 38.40 39.61
N PRO A 901 -20.14 38.10 39.95
CA PRO A 901 -21.17 39.14 40.07
C PRO A 901 -20.82 40.21 41.11
N ASN A 902 -20.35 39.79 42.30
CA ASN A 902 -19.94 40.71 43.37
C ASN A 902 -18.73 41.57 42.96
N ALA A 903 -17.76 40.98 42.26
CA ALA A 903 -16.60 41.71 41.75
C ALA A 903 -17.00 42.76 40.70
N LEU A 904 -17.92 42.41 39.79
CA LEU A 904 -18.41 43.32 38.76
C LEU A 904 -19.26 44.45 39.35
N PHE A 905 -20.15 44.13 40.29
CA PHE A 905 -20.91 45.11 41.03
C PHE A 905 -20.02 46.09 41.80
N TYR A 906 -18.98 45.59 42.46
CA TYR A 906 -17.96 46.39 43.13
C TYR A 906 -17.29 47.41 42.20
N SER A 907 -16.99 47.02 40.95
CA SER A 907 -16.47 47.96 39.95
C SER A 907 -17.46 49.09 39.64
N GLY A 908 -18.76 48.78 39.52
CA GLY A 908 -19.79 49.78 39.23
C GLY A 908 -20.07 50.69 40.43
N LEU A 909 -20.03 50.18 41.66
CA LEU A 909 -20.13 51.02 42.85
C LEU A 909 -18.92 51.96 42.98
N THR A 910 -17.72 51.49 42.62
CA THR A 910 -16.51 52.31 42.59
C THR A 910 -16.65 53.44 41.56
N ASP A 911 -17.11 53.13 40.34
CA ASP A 911 -17.40 54.14 39.31
C ASP A 911 -18.40 55.19 39.82
N MET A 912 -19.52 54.74 40.38
CA MET A 912 -20.58 55.61 40.86
C MET A 912 -20.12 56.49 42.02
N ALA A 913 -19.28 55.98 42.92
CA ALA A 913 -18.73 56.76 44.02
C ALA A 913 -17.88 57.93 43.49
N GLU A 914 -17.02 57.67 42.51
CA GLU A 914 -16.19 58.71 41.89
C GLU A 914 -17.03 59.70 41.07
N GLN A 915 -18.01 59.22 40.31
CA GLN A 915 -18.90 60.07 39.53
C GLN A 915 -19.73 61.02 40.42
N ASN A 916 -20.22 60.55 41.58
CA ASN A 916 -20.88 61.43 42.54
C ASN A 916 -19.92 62.46 43.15
N ALA A 917 -18.66 62.07 43.44
CA ALA A 917 -17.65 63.01 43.92
C ALA A 917 -17.36 64.11 42.88
N LEU A 918 -17.25 63.73 41.60
CA LEU A 918 -17.15 64.66 40.48
C LEU A 918 -18.35 65.63 40.43
N LEU A 919 -19.58 65.13 40.50
CA LEU A 919 -20.78 65.99 40.47
C LEU A 919 -20.83 66.95 41.66
N ALA A 920 -20.48 66.48 42.86
CA ALA A 920 -20.36 67.32 44.06
C ALA A 920 -19.33 68.44 43.86
N ASN A 921 -18.18 68.13 43.24
CA ASN A 921 -17.14 69.12 42.96
C ASN A 921 -17.58 70.13 41.88
N ILE A 922 -18.31 69.70 40.85
CA ILE A 922 -18.90 70.59 39.84
C ILE A 922 -19.82 71.60 40.53
N ARG A 923 -20.68 71.17 41.47
CA ARG A 923 -21.57 72.05 42.23
C ARG A 923 -20.84 73.08 43.09
N THR A 924 -19.75 72.68 43.76
CA THR A 924 -19.00 73.58 44.66
C THR A 924 -18.10 74.60 43.94
N SER A 925 -17.78 74.38 42.66
CA SER A 925 -16.79 75.18 41.90
C SER A 925 -17.27 76.55 41.38
N LEU A 926 -18.52 76.96 41.61
CA LEU A 926 -19.14 78.15 40.96
C LEU A 926 -19.79 79.15 41.92
N ILE A 927 -19.50 79.12 43.22
CA ILE A 927 -20.15 80.03 44.19
C ILE A 927 -19.75 81.51 44.01
N ASP A 928 -18.81 81.88 43.13
CA ASP A 928 -18.24 83.24 43.16
C ASP A 928 -18.19 84.10 41.88
N LYS A 929 -18.64 83.70 40.67
CA LYS A 929 -18.67 84.65 39.52
C LYS A 929 -19.81 84.40 38.52
N GLY A 930 -20.65 85.42 38.33
CA GLY A 930 -21.68 85.49 37.28
C GLY A 930 -21.10 85.82 35.90
N GLN A 931 -20.48 84.84 35.24
CA GLN A 931 -20.20 84.91 33.79
C GLN A 931 -20.51 83.58 33.07
N GLU A 932 -21.01 83.74 31.85
CA GLU A 932 -21.67 82.77 30.97
C GLU A 932 -20.82 81.56 30.53
N LYS A 933 -21.52 80.44 30.28
CA LYS A 933 -21.19 79.26 29.45
C LYS A 933 -19.76 78.71 29.55
N GLN A 934 -19.57 77.66 30.36
CA GLN A 934 -18.33 76.88 30.35
C GLN A 934 -18.55 75.42 29.92
N ASN A 935 -18.07 75.10 28.72
CA ASN A 935 -17.73 73.73 28.36
C ASN A 935 -16.38 73.41 29.03
N GLY A 936 -16.21 72.20 29.54
CA GLY A 936 -14.96 71.77 30.15
C GLY A 936 -14.75 70.28 29.99
N PHE A 937 -13.48 69.87 29.91
CA PHE A 937 -13.12 68.47 29.96
C PHE A 937 -12.50 68.14 31.32
N PHE A 938 -12.70 66.91 31.76
CA PHE A 938 -12.05 66.39 32.97
C PHE A 938 -11.54 64.98 32.69
N LEU A 939 -10.44 64.65 33.36
CA LEU A 939 -9.78 63.35 33.29
C LEU A 939 -9.50 62.91 34.72
N HIS A 940 -10.01 61.74 35.09
CA HIS A 940 -9.93 61.15 36.41
C HIS A 940 -9.29 59.76 36.31
N THR A 941 -8.40 59.46 37.25
CA THR A 941 -7.91 58.11 37.48
C THR A 941 -8.28 57.71 38.90
N TYR A 942 -8.79 56.50 39.05
CA TYR A 942 -9.18 55.99 40.36
C TYR A 942 -8.98 54.49 40.43
N GLY A 943 -8.85 53.99 41.64
CA GLY A 943 -8.71 52.57 41.88
C GLY A 943 -9.21 52.19 43.26
N SER A 944 -9.56 50.92 43.40
CA SER A 944 -10.03 50.35 44.65
C SER A 944 -9.44 48.96 44.84
N THR A 945 -9.10 48.66 46.09
CA THR A 945 -8.67 47.33 46.53
C THR A 945 -9.53 46.93 47.69
N GLY A 946 -10.05 45.70 47.65
CA GLY A 946 -10.93 45.20 48.69
C GLY A 946 -10.94 43.69 48.77
N THR A 947 -11.56 43.19 49.82
CA THR A 947 -11.83 41.78 49.99
C THR A 947 -13.33 41.62 50.15
N PHE A 948 -13.93 40.80 49.29
CA PHE A 948 -15.24 40.23 49.52
C PHE A 948 -15.09 39.01 50.42
N SER A 949 -15.90 38.90 51.46
CA SER A 949 -15.96 37.69 52.30
C SER A 949 -17.37 37.12 52.28
N SER A 950 -17.46 35.80 52.34
CA SER A 950 -18.71 35.06 52.51
C SER A 950 -18.71 34.24 53.80
N GLU A 951 -19.85 34.21 54.49
CA GLU A 951 -20.08 33.32 55.63
C GLU A 951 -20.53 31.91 55.20
N SER A 952 -21.26 31.78 54.09
CA SER A 952 -21.91 30.53 53.69
C SER A 952 -21.03 29.68 52.75
N ALA A 953 -20.26 30.33 51.88
CA ALA A 953 -19.45 29.70 50.83
C ALA A 953 -18.37 28.73 51.33
N PRO A 954 -17.66 28.94 52.47
CA PRO A 954 -16.67 27.98 52.95
C PRO A 954 -17.25 26.59 53.19
N ARG A 955 -18.52 26.51 53.62
CA ARG A 955 -19.20 25.26 53.97
C ARG A 955 -19.85 24.58 52.77
N GLN A 956 -20.30 25.37 51.80
CA GLN A 956 -21.06 24.89 50.65
C GLN A 956 -20.19 24.63 49.43
N TYR A 957 -19.14 25.44 49.24
CA TYR A 957 -18.37 25.51 47.99
C TYR A 957 -16.85 25.53 48.21
N GLY A 958 -16.38 25.60 49.46
CA GLY A 958 -14.95 25.48 49.79
C GLY A 958 -14.11 26.75 49.61
N TYR A 959 -14.72 27.92 49.37
CA TYR A 959 -14.00 29.21 49.26
C TYR A 959 -14.53 30.23 50.28
N SER A 960 -13.69 31.15 50.74
CA SER A 960 -14.07 32.12 51.80
C SER A 960 -14.43 33.53 51.31
N GLY A 961 -14.24 33.79 50.03
CA GLY A 961 -14.46 35.07 49.40
C GLY A 961 -13.45 35.33 48.29
N ALA A 962 -13.10 36.58 48.05
CA ALA A 962 -12.10 36.94 47.05
C ALA A 962 -11.41 38.27 47.34
N ASP A 963 -10.17 38.39 46.88
CA ASP A 963 -9.51 39.68 46.72
C ASP A 963 -9.98 40.34 45.43
N LEU A 964 -10.27 41.64 45.51
CA LEU A 964 -10.80 42.47 44.43
C LEU A 964 -9.87 43.66 44.21
N HIS A 965 -9.48 43.89 42.96
CA HIS A 965 -8.73 45.08 42.58
C HIS A 965 -9.35 45.68 41.32
N TYR A 966 -9.69 46.96 41.37
CA TYR A 966 -10.22 47.70 40.24
C TYR A 966 -9.40 48.97 40.01
N ALA A 967 -9.07 49.26 38.76
CA ALA A 967 -8.41 50.50 38.37
C ALA A 967 -9.08 51.04 37.11
N ALA A 968 -9.34 52.34 37.06
CA ALA A 968 -10.07 52.95 35.97
C ALA A 968 -9.54 54.34 35.61
N LEU A 969 -9.68 54.65 34.32
CA LEU A 969 -9.47 55.95 33.72
C LEU A 969 -10.80 56.44 33.14
N GLN A 970 -11.25 57.60 33.58
CA GLN A 970 -12.49 58.22 33.14
C GLN A 970 -12.21 59.60 32.54
N GLY A 971 -12.78 59.85 31.37
CA GLY A 971 -12.78 61.16 30.74
C GLY A 971 -14.21 61.60 30.44
N GLY A 972 -14.48 62.89 30.48
CA GLY A 972 -15.81 63.36 30.11
C GLY A 972 -15.88 64.82 29.74
N VAL A 973 -17.05 65.19 29.25
CA VAL A 973 -17.38 66.54 28.81
C VAL A 973 -18.69 67.00 29.45
N ASN A 974 -18.70 68.25 29.89
CA ASN A 974 -19.92 68.91 30.35
C ASN A 974 -20.57 69.64 29.17
N PHE A 975 -21.88 69.47 29.01
CA PHE A 975 -22.67 70.24 28.05
C PHE A 975 -23.19 71.56 28.67
N ALA A 976 -23.81 72.39 27.84
CA ALA A 976 -24.30 73.70 28.25
C ALA A 976 -25.20 73.64 29.50
N THR A 977 -24.92 74.53 30.45
CA THR A 977 -25.73 74.72 31.65
C THR A 977 -27.04 75.41 31.28
N LEU A 978 -28.17 74.89 31.76
CA LEU A 978 -29.50 75.49 31.61
C LEU A 978 -29.86 76.19 32.92
N GLU A 979 -29.96 77.51 32.89
CA GLU A 979 -30.34 78.33 34.04
C GLU A 979 -31.84 78.68 33.95
N GLY A 980 -32.60 78.38 35.01
CA GLY A 980 -33.99 78.78 35.22
C GLY A 980 -34.12 79.75 36.40
N HIS A 981 -35.33 80.27 36.67
CA HIS A 981 -35.53 81.33 37.67
C HIS A 981 -34.98 81.03 39.08
N ASN A 982 -35.06 79.77 39.53
CA ASN A 982 -34.56 79.31 40.85
C ASN A 982 -33.78 77.97 40.76
N THR A 983 -33.36 77.57 39.55
CA THR A 983 -32.76 76.24 39.30
C THR A 983 -31.63 76.29 38.29
N THR A 984 -30.56 75.55 38.54
CA THR A 984 -29.46 75.32 37.59
C THR A 984 -29.41 73.84 37.22
N THR A 985 -29.52 73.53 35.93
CA THR A 985 -29.45 72.16 35.42
C THR A 985 -28.21 71.96 34.55
N ARG A 986 -27.47 70.87 34.78
CA ARG A 986 -26.29 70.51 33.98
C ARG A 986 -26.37 69.06 33.52
N PHE A 987 -25.91 68.82 32.30
CA PHE A 987 -25.83 67.49 31.69
C PHE A 987 -24.43 67.23 31.17
N GLY A 988 -24.02 65.97 31.14
CA GLY A 988 -22.74 65.58 30.54
C GLY A 988 -22.64 64.09 30.24
N LEU A 989 -21.56 63.74 29.57
CA LEU A 989 -21.19 62.36 29.24
C LEU A 989 -19.79 62.04 29.77
N LEU A 990 -19.65 60.79 30.19
CA LEU A 990 -18.44 60.20 30.75
C LEU A 990 -18.13 58.91 29.99
N GLY A 991 -16.91 58.74 29.52
CA GLY A 991 -16.38 57.45 29.09
C GLY A 991 -15.42 56.92 30.16
N THR A 992 -15.61 55.68 30.60
CA THR A 992 -14.70 54.98 31.52
C THR A 992 -14.11 53.75 30.84
N TYR A 993 -12.80 53.58 30.95
CA TYR A 993 -12.13 52.30 30.79
C TYR A 993 -11.59 51.86 32.15
N GLY A 994 -11.85 50.62 32.56
CA GLY A 994 -11.24 50.09 33.76
C GLY A 994 -10.95 48.61 33.66
N GLN A 995 -10.00 48.16 34.46
CA GLN A 995 -9.62 46.77 34.59
C GLN A 995 -9.89 46.29 36.01
N LEU A 996 -10.71 45.25 36.11
CA LEU A 996 -11.03 44.53 37.33
C LEU A 996 -10.22 43.24 37.36
N SER A 997 -9.67 42.90 38.51
CA SER A 997 -9.18 41.56 38.78
C SER A 997 -9.73 41.04 40.09
N PHE A 998 -10.01 39.73 40.13
CA PHE A 998 -10.46 39.06 41.34
C PHE A 998 -9.90 37.66 41.46
N THR A 999 -9.50 37.29 42.68
CA THR A 999 -8.89 35.98 43.00
C THR A 999 -9.65 35.36 44.16
N PRO A 1000 -10.32 34.21 43.96
CA PRO A 1000 -10.95 33.48 45.06
C PRO A 1000 -9.97 33.10 46.18
N LYS A 1001 -10.44 33.13 47.42
CA LYS A 1001 -9.64 32.79 48.62
C LYS A 1001 -9.96 31.42 49.17
N ASP A 1002 -8.96 30.80 49.78
CA ASP A 1002 -9.01 29.50 50.45
C ASP A 1002 -9.49 28.36 49.54
N MET A 1003 -9.36 28.53 48.22
CA MET A 1003 -9.69 27.53 47.21
C MET A 1003 -8.39 27.08 46.53
N GLN A 1004 -8.06 25.80 46.70
CA GLN A 1004 -6.89 25.21 46.05
C GLN A 1004 -7.04 25.31 44.53
N ASP A 1005 -5.94 25.57 43.84
CA ASP A 1005 -5.87 25.71 42.37
C ASP A 1005 -6.66 26.89 41.77
N ALA A 1006 -7.17 27.82 42.59
CA ALA A 1006 -7.85 29.01 42.07
C ALA A 1006 -6.88 29.99 41.40
N GLY A 1007 -7.27 30.49 40.21
CA GLY A 1007 -6.50 31.46 39.44
C GLY A 1007 -6.92 32.91 39.66
N LYS A 1008 -6.08 33.85 39.23
CA LYS A 1008 -6.42 35.29 39.18
C LYS A 1008 -7.22 35.57 37.91
N ASN A 1009 -8.43 36.07 38.07
CA ASN A 1009 -9.31 36.42 36.94
C ASN A 1009 -9.17 37.90 36.59
N THR A 1010 -9.29 38.24 35.31
CA THR A 1010 -9.20 39.63 34.83
C THR A 1010 -10.35 39.96 33.89
N VAL A 1011 -10.95 41.13 34.07
CA VAL A 1011 -12.07 41.64 33.28
C VAL A 1011 -11.84 43.11 32.96
N ASP A 1012 -11.78 43.42 31.68
CA ASP A 1012 -11.78 44.77 31.16
C ASP A 1012 -13.22 45.27 31.01
N LYS A 1013 -13.43 46.54 31.35
CA LYS A 1013 -14.71 47.23 31.37
C LYS A 1013 -14.61 48.52 30.58
N TRP A 1014 -15.52 48.70 29.63
CA TRP A 1014 -15.73 49.94 28.92
C TRP A 1014 -17.15 50.42 29.17
N SER A 1015 -17.34 51.64 29.67
CA SER A 1015 -18.69 52.18 29.90
C SER A 1015 -18.83 53.61 29.40
N LEU A 1016 -20.08 53.93 29.04
CA LEU A 1016 -20.54 55.28 28.75
C LEU A 1016 -21.61 55.65 29.80
N THR A 1017 -21.39 56.73 30.52
CA THR A 1017 -22.32 57.24 31.54
C THR A 1017 -22.84 58.61 31.14
N ALA A 1018 -24.16 58.76 31.13
CA ALA A 1018 -24.84 60.05 31.09
C ALA A 1018 -25.20 60.50 32.50
N TYR A 1019 -25.03 61.78 32.77
CA TYR A 1019 -25.41 62.35 34.05
C TYR A 1019 -26.22 63.63 33.89
N GLY A 1020 -27.05 63.91 34.90
CA GLY A 1020 -27.79 65.15 35.05
C GLY A 1020 -27.74 65.61 36.50
N THR A 1021 -27.54 66.90 36.73
CA THR A 1021 -27.60 67.51 38.07
C THR A 1021 -28.50 68.73 38.05
N ILE A 1022 -29.48 68.77 38.95
CA ILE A 1022 -30.41 69.89 39.14
C ILE A 1022 -30.14 70.46 40.52
N GLN A 1023 -29.81 71.74 40.58
CA GLN A 1023 -29.48 72.46 41.82
C GLN A 1023 -30.47 73.61 42.02
N TYR A 1024 -31.02 73.74 43.22
CA TYR A 1024 -31.89 74.85 43.63
C TYR A 1024 -31.09 75.86 44.47
N ASP A 1025 -31.46 77.13 44.39
CA ASP A 1025 -30.75 78.22 45.09
C ASP A 1025 -30.77 78.08 46.62
N ASN A 1026 -31.72 77.32 47.18
CA ASN A 1026 -31.80 77.02 48.61
C ASN A 1026 -30.82 75.91 49.08
N GLY A 1027 -29.90 75.49 48.20
CA GLY A 1027 -28.89 74.47 48.46
C GLY A 1027 -29.35 73.03 48.24
N PHE A 1028 -30.61 72.79 47.87
CA PHE A 1028 -31.12 71.45 47.53
C PHE A 1028 -30.64 71.00 46.15
N TYR A 1029 -30.33 69.72 45.97
CA TYR A 1029 -29.96 69.19 44.67
C TYR A 1029 -30.45 67.77 44.43
N LEU A 1030 -30.54 67.43 43.13
CA LEU A 1030 -30.84 66.11 42.62
C LEU A 1030 -29.82 65.74 41.54
N ASP A 1031 -29.05 64.70 41.77
CA ASP A 1031 -28.14 64.10 40.79
C ASP A 1031 -28.73 62.80 40.25
N THR A 1032 -28.55 62.55 38.96
CA THR A 1032 -28.94 61.30 38.31
C THR A 1032 -27.84 60.82 37.38
N LEU A 1033 -27.55 59.52 37.44
CA LEU A 1033 -26.54 58.82 36.65
C LEU A 1033 -27.19 57.64 35.93
N LEU A 1034 -26.89 57.47 34.65
CA LEU A 1034 -27.25 56.31 33.84
C LEU A 1034 -26.01 55.83 33.09
N SER A 1035 -25.51 54.64 33.42
CA SER A 1035 -24.32 54.05 32.82
C SER A 1035 -24.63 52.74 32.13
N TYR A 1036 -24.12 52.58 30.91
CA TYR A 1036 -24.14 51.31 30.19
C TYR A 1036 -22.71 50.93 29.81
N GLY A 1037 -22.33 49.67 30.06
CA GLY A 1037 -20.97 49.20 29.81
C GLY A 1037 -20.88 47.77 29.31
N PHE A 1038 -19.78 47.49 28.61
CA PHE A 1038 -19.39 46.18 28.09
C PHE A 1038 -18.22 45.63 28.90
N LEU A 1039 -18.24 44.33 29.14
CA LEU A 1039 -17.30 43.60 29.97
C LEU A 1039 -16.72 42.44 29.15
N LYS A 1040 -15.39 42.33 29.13
CA LYS A 1040 -14.67 41.24 28.47
C LYS A 1040 -13.54 40.75 29.37
N GLY A 1041 -13.36 39.44 29.49
CA GLY A 1041 -12.34 38.91 30.39
C GLY A 1041 -12.13 37.40 30.24
N GLU A 1042 -11.20 36.89 31.05
CA GLU A 1042 -10.86 35.47 31.09
C GLU A 1042 -10.97 34.96 32.52
N ILE A 1043 -11.57 33.76 32.65
CA ILE A 1043 -11.63 33.00 33.88
C ILE A 1043 -10.53 31.96 33.84
N THR A 1044 -9.81 31.86 34.96
CA THR A 1044 -8.63 31.00 35.05
C THR A 1044 -8.65 30.12 36.29
N ASN A 1045 -7.99 28.97 36.17
CA ASN A 1045 -7.55 28.15 37.29
C ASN A 1045 -6.06 27.82 37.11
N ALA A 1046 -5.40 27.36 38.18
CA ALA A 1046 -3.96 27.10 38.18
C ALA A 1046 -3.56 25.81 37.43
N VAL A 1047 -4.52 24.91 37.15
CA VAL A 1047 -4.28 23.58 36.57
C VAL A 1047 -4.42 23.57 35.04
N ILE A 1048 -5.52 24.14 34.53
CA ILE A 1048 -5.89 24.20 33.10
C ILE A 1048 -5.45 25.53 32.47
N GLY A 1049 -5.27 26.59 33.27
CA GLY A 1049 -5.01 27.94 32.76
C GLY A 1049 -6.33 28.66 32.46
N THR A 1050 -6.58 29.06 31.21
CA THR A 1050 -7.84 29.75 30.84
C THR A 1050 -8.97 28.74 30.65
N THR A 1051 -9.94 28.77 31.56
CA THR A 1051 -11.08 27.84 31.57
C THR A 1051 -12.26 28.38 30.77
N ALA A 1052 -12.53 29.69 30.84
CA ALA A 1052 -13.62 30.31 30.08
C ALA A 1052 -13.31 31.74 29.66
N LYS A 1053 -13.96 32.19 28.58
CA LYS A 1053 -13.86 33.56 28.07
C LYS A 1053 -15.20 34.29 28.18
N LEU A 1054 -15.19 35.43 28.87
CA LEU A 1054 -16.31 36.35 28.96
C LEU A 1054 -16.29 37.28 27.74
N LYS A 1055 -17.18 37.06 26.77
CA LYS A 1055 -17.13 37.77 25.48
C LYS A 1055 -18.06 39.00 25.37
N ASN A 1056 -19.23 38.97 26.02
CA ASN A 1056 -20.32 39.92 25.75
C ASN A 1056 -21.16 40.23 27.01
N ALA A 1057 -20.52 40.28 28.18
CA ALA A 1057 -21.23 40.68 29.38
C ALA A 1057 -21.49 42.20 29.37
N LYS A 1058 -22.64 42.60 29.90
CA LYS A 1058 -23.10 43.98 29.91
C LYS A 1058 -23.45 44.40 31.33
N MET A 1059 -23.21 45.67 31.65
CA MET A 1059 -23.56 46.26 32.93
C MET A 1059 -24.39 47.52 32.72
N LEU A 1060 -25.55 47.56 33.37
CA LEU A 1060 -26.39 48.75 33.48
C LEU A 1060 -26.34 49.24 34.93
N ASN A 1061 -25.99 50.50 35.14
CA ASN A 1061 -26.06 51.16 36.44
C ASN A 1061 -26.95 52.39 36.35
N ILE A 1062 -27.86 52.54 37.31
CA ILE A 1062 -28.73 53.71 37.45
C ILE A 1062 -28.59 54.22 38.88
N SER A 1063 -28.46 55.52 39.06
CA SER A 1063 -28.40 56.10 40.39
C SER A 1063 -29.04 57.46 40.48
N THR A 1064 -29.64 57.75 41.62
CA THR A 1064 -30.17 59.05 41.95
C THR A 1064 -29.74 59.43 43.35
N THR A 1065 -29.16 60.62 43.49
CA THR A 1065 -28.69 61.17 44.76
C THR A 1065 -29.44 62.45 45.05
N VAL A 1066 -29.98 62.58 46.26
CA VAL A 1066 -30.60 63.79 46.78
C VAL A 1066 -29.79 64.31 47.95
N GLY A 1067 -29.57 65.62 48.00
CA GLY A 1067 -28.85 66.24 49.10
C GLY A 1067 -29.21 67.69 49.28
N LYS A 1068 -28.76 68.26 50.40
CA LYS A 1068 -28.95 69.68 50.68
C LYS A 1068 -27.73 70.27 51.37
N GLN A 1069 -27.21 71.38 50.86
CA GLN A 1069 -26.13 72.11 51.51
C GLN A 1069 -26.67 73.03 52.60
N PHE A 1070 -26.12 72.90 53.80
CA PHE A 1070 -26.35 73.80 54.93
C PHE A 1070 -25.08 74.59 55.22
N ALA A 1071 -25.18 75.92 55.13
CA ALA A 1071 -24.14 76.78 55.69
C ALA A 1071 -24.10 76.56 57.21
N THR A 1072 -22.92 76.29 57.76
CA THR A 1072 -22.75 76.27 59.20
C THR A 1072 -22.52 77.70 59.70
N GLY A 1073 -22.73 77.97 60.99
CA GLY A 1073 -22.39 79.26 61.59
C GLY A 1073 -20.89 79.61 61.56
N MET A 1074 -20.05 78.72 61.03
CA MET A 1074 -18.61 78.93 60.85
C MET A 1074 -18.31 79.32 59.39
N GLN A 1075 -17.56 80.40 59.19
CA GLN A 1075 -17.23 80.92 57.87
C GLN A 1075 -16.53 79.85 57.00
N GLY A 1076 -17.07 79.65 55.79
CA GLY A 1076 -16.53 78.70 54.80
C GLY A 1076 -16.71 77.22 55.15
N VAL A 1077 -17.54 76.87 56.14
CA VAL A 1077 -17.85 75.46 56.47
C VAL A 1077 -19.30 75.14 56.08
N THR A 1078 -19.47 74.10 55.27
CA THR A 1078 -20.79 73.62 54.80
C THR A 1078 -20.97 72.15 55.15
N PHE A 1079 -22.14 71.81 55.66
CA PHE A 1079 -22.56 70.43 55.89
C PHE A 1079 -23.60 70.01 54.85
N GLU A 1080 -23.37 68.86 54.21
CA GLU A 1080 -24.21 68.34 53.14
C GLU A 1080 -24.67 66.91 53.49
N PRO A 1081 -25.82 66.73 54.15
CA PRO A 1081 -26.47 65.43 54.22
C PRO A 1081 -26.93 64.99 52.83
N GLN A 1082 -26.75 63.71 52.54
CA GLN A 1082 -27.04 63.09 51.26
C GLN A 1082 -27.66 61.70 51.43
N ALA A 1083 -28.59 61.37 50.54
CA ALA A 1083 -29.14 60.04 50.39
C ALA A 1083 -29.11 59.65 48.90
N GLN A 1084 -28.65 58.44 48.62
CA GLN A 1084 -28.50 57.91 47.28
C GLN A 1084 -29.20 56.55 47.20
N VAL A 1085 -29.92 56.34 46.09
CA VAL A 1085 -30.41 55.04 45.66
C VAL A 1085 -29.74 54.67 44.35
N ALA A 1086 -29.42 53.39 44.20
CA ALA A 1086 -28.74 52.86 43.03
C ALA A 1086 -29.31 51.49 42.67
N TYR A 1087 -29.34 51.21 41.38
CA TYR A 1087 -29.67 49.91 40.81
C TYR A 1087 -28.57 49.49 39.84
N GLN A 1088 -28.11 48.25 39.95
CA GLN A 1088 -27.12 47.66 39.06
C GLN A 1088 -27.69 46.36 38.49
N HIS A 1089 -27.50 46.15 37.20
CA HIS A 1089 -27.92 44.93 36.52
C HIS A 1089 -26.79 44.44 35.61
N LEU A 1090 -26.49 43.15 35.69
CA LEU A 1090 -25.53 42.45 34.85
C LEU A 1090 -26.28 41.53 33.91
N ALA A 1091 -25.97 41.60 32.62
CA ALA A 1091 -26.49 40.68 31.63
C ALA A 1091 -25.33 39.86 31.04
N PHE A 1092 -25.48 38.54 31.03
CA PHE A 1092 -24.51 37.57 30.54
C PHE A 1092 -25.12 36.75 29.42
N ASP A 1093 -24.30 36.42 28.44
CA ASP A 1093 -24.56 35.24 27.61
C ASP A 1093 -24.14 34.00 28.39
N THR A 1094 -24.72 32.84 28.09
CA THR A 1094 -24.30 31.56 28.68
C THR A 1094 -22.80 31.32 28.42
N ILE A 1095 -22.07 30.95 29.48
CA ILE A 1095 -20.63 30.72 29.42
C ILE A 1095 -20.39 29.22 29.27
N LEU A 1096 -19.58 28.81 28.29
CA LEU A 1096 -19.10 27.44 28.15
C LEU A 1096 -17.64 27.37 28.60
N ASP A 1097 -17.36 26.46 29.53
CA ASP A 1097 -16.05 26.18 30.11
C ASP A 1097 -15.31 25.06 29.35
N ALA A 1098 -13.99 25.01 29.49
CA ALA A 1098 -13.11 23.92 29.08
C ALA A 1098 -13.50 22.55 29.65
N ASP A 1099 -14.11 22.49 30.84
CA ASP A 1099 -14.65 21.25 31.43
C ASP A 1099 -16.09 20.93 30.93
N ASN A 1100 -16.52 21.53 29.82
CA ASN A 1100 -17.89 21.45 29.27
C ASN A 1100 -19.00 21.87 30.25
N LEU A 1101 -18.67 22.70 31.24
CA LEU A 1101 -19.66 23.31 32.12
C LEU A 1101 -20.41 24.39 31.35
N THR A 1102 -21.75 24.37 31.42
CA THR A 1102 -22.60 25.41 30.83
C THR A 1102 -23.11 26.28 31.96
N ILE A 1103 -22.60 27.51 32.07
CA ILE A 1103 -22.92 28.42 33.17
C ILE A 1103 -23.90 29.48 32.70
N ASP A 1104 -25.10 29.48 33.27
CA ASP A 1104 -26.05 30.58 33.18
C ASP A 1104 -25.97 31.43 34.47
N MET A 1105 -25.51 32.67 34.32
CA MET A 1105 -25.40 33.60 35.45
C MET A 1105 -26.77 34.13 35.93
N ASN A 1106 -27.87 33.85 35.23
CA ASN A 1106 -29.23 34.32 35.55
C ASN A 1106 -29.36 35.86 35.64
N ASN A 1107 -28.48 36.59 34.96
CA ASN A 1107 -28.47 38.05 34.87
C ASN A 1107 -28.65 38.77 36.23
N PRO A 1108 -27.65 38.67 37.13
CA PRO A 1108 -27.70 39.20 38.49
C PRO A 1108 -28.02 40.70 38.54
N HIS A 1109 -28.72 41.14 39.59
CA HIS A 1109 -29.02 42.57 39.82
C HIS A 1109 -28.97 42.95 41.30
N GLN A 1110 -28.73 44.21 41.63
CA GLN A 1110 -28.82 44.66 43.02
C GLN A 1110 -29.25 46.10 43.16
N TRP A 1111 -29.90 46.39 44.27
CA TRP A 1111 -30.17 47.73 44.76
C TRP A 1111 -29.15 48.12 45.82
N MET A 1112 -28.82 49.41 45.89
CA MET A 1112 -27.98 49.97 46.92
C MET A 1112 -28.62 51.25 47.45
N ILE A 1113 -28.65 51.37 48.79
CA ILE A 1113 -28.99 52.61 49.48
C ILE A 1113 -27.75 53.07 50.22
N ARG A 1114 -27.40 54.35 50.04
CA ARG A 1114 -26.33 55.03 50.75
C ARG A 1114 -26.89 56.27 51.42
N VAL A 1115 -26.73 56.37 52.74
CA VAL A 1115 -27.13 57.54 53.52
C VAL A 1115 -25.92 58.05 54.26
N GLY A 1116 -25.63 59.34 54.16
CA GLY A 1116 -24.47 59.91 54.80
C GLY A 1116 -24.42 61.42 54.72
N GLY A 1117 -23.24 61.95 54.91
CA GLY A 1117 -23.02 63.38 54.78
C GLY A 1117 -21.57 63.74 54.50
N ARG A 1118 -21.40 64.91 53.91
CA ARG A 1118 -20.11 65.50 53.58
C ARG A 1118 -19.96 66.84 54.31
N LEU A 1119 -18.88 67.00 55.06
CA LEU A 1119 -18.51 68.26 55.70
C LEU A 1119 -17.37 68.88 54.89
N THR A 1120 -17.58 70.07 54.32
CA THR A 1120 -16.60 70.75 53.46
C THR A 1120 -16.15 72.07 54.10
N LYS A 1121 -14.84 72.29 54.19
CA LYS A 1121 -14.21 73.56 54.57
C LYS A 1121 -13.57 74.19 53.33
N SER A 1122 -14.11 75.31 52.89
CA SER A 1122 -13.55 76.15 51.83
C SER A 1122 -12.64 77.23 52.42
N ILE A 1123 -11.50 77.44 51.77
CA ILE A 1123 -10.46 78.40 52.11
C ILE A 1123 -10.13 79.17 50.82
N THR A 1124 -10.12 80.50 50.90
CA THR A 1124 -9.70 81.36 49.77
C THR A 1124 -8.26 81.79 50.01
N ALA A 1125 -7.33 81.37 49.14
CA ALA A 1125 -5.94 81.78 49.22
C ALA A 1125 -5.75 83.27 48.80
N GLU A 1126 -4.66 83.92 49.23
CA GLU A 1126 -4.36 85.35 48.96
C GLU A 1126 -4.42 85.74 47.46
N ASN A 1127 -4.22 84.78 46.55
CA ASN A 1127 -4.30 84.95 45.11
C ASN A 1127 -5.72 84.78 44.52
N ASN A 1128 -6.77 84.85 45.35
CA ASN A 1128 -8.18 84.66 44.97
C ASN A 1128 -8.46 83.27 44.35
N ARG A 1129 -7.72 82.23 44.77
CA ARG A 1129 -7.88 80.84 44.30
C ARG A 1129 -8.54 80.00 45.41
N PRO A 1130 -9.73 79.41 45.16
CA PRO A 1130 -10.43 78.59 46.14
C PRO A 1130 -9.77 77.21 46.31
N MET A 1131 -9.70 76.76 47.56
CA MET A 1131 -9.28 75.44 47.97
C MET A 1131 -10.28 74.89 48.99
N SER A 1132 -10.67 73.62 48.87
CA SER A 1132 -11.60 72.98 49.79
C SER A 1132 -11.08 71.64 50.27
N PHE A 1133 -11.25 71.39 51.56
CA PHE A 1133 -11.04 70.09 52.19
C PHE A 1133 -12.39 69.55 52.63
N TYR A 1134 -12.66 68.27 52.42
CA TYR A 1134 -13.88 67.66 52.92
C TYR A 1134 -13.64 66.31 53.58
N GLY A 1135 -14.51 65.97 54.53
CA GLY A 1135 -14.66 64.62 55.07
C GLY A 1135 -16.05 64.08 54.77
N LYS A 1136 -16.15 62.77 54.52
CA LYS A 1136 -17.41 62.07 54.24
C LYS A 1136 -17.56 60.86 55.15
N VAL A 1137 -18.79 60.60 55.60
CA VAL A 1137 -19.18 59.37 56.28
C VAL A 1137 -20.48 58.89 55.69
N ASN A 1138 -20.56 57.62 55.29
CA ASN A 1138 -21.73 57.03 54.69
C ASN A 1138 -22.01 55.63 55.26
N LEU A 1139 -23.29 55.34 55.48
CA LEU A 1139 -23.81 54.00 55.69
C LEU A 1139 -24.32 53.47 54.36
N ILE A 1140 -23.83 52.31 53.95
CA ILE A 1140 -24.16 51.66 52.68
C ILE A 1140 -24.85 50.34 53.01
N LYS A 1141 -25.97 50.06 52.33
CA LYS A 1141 -26.62 48.76 52.36
C LYS A 1141 -26.98 48.35 50.94
N THR A 1142 -26.52 47.18 50.52
CA THR A 1142 -27.00 46.55 49.29
C THR A 1142 -28.12 45.55 49.60
N PHE A 1143 -29.03 45.41 48.65
CA PHE A 1143 -30.17 44.51 48.64
C PHE A 1143 -30.21 43.81 47.29
N GLY A 1144 -30.46 42.51 47.30
CA GLY A 1144 -30.71 41.71 46.11
C GLY A 1144 -31.51 40.49 46.54
N ASP A 1145 -32.35 39.97 45.65
CA ASP A 1145 -33.10 38.73 45.89
C ASP A 1145 -32.13 37.53 46.02
N ASP A 1146 -32.63 36.36 46.44
CA ASP A 1146 -31.87 35.09 46.55
C ASP A 1146 -31.32 34.63 45.19
N GLN A 1147 -30.30 35.33 44.69
CA GLN A 1147 -29.73 35.09 43.38
C GLN A 1147 -28.95 33.80 43.36
N ALA A 1148 -29.13 33.05 42.28
CA ALA A 1148 -28.39 31.84 42.03
C ALA A 1148 -27.99 31.77 40.56
N LEU A 1149 -26.77 31.30 40.31
CA LEU A 1149 -26.36 30.89 38.96
C LEU A 1149 -26.73 29.42 38.74
N HIS A 1150 -26.99 29.05 37.49
CA HIS A 1150 -27.37 27.70 37.11
C HIS A 1150 -26.25 27.03 36.31
N ILE A 1151 -25.91 25.78 36.65
CA ILE A 1151 -24.99 24.93 35.87
C ILE A 1151 -25.68 23.58 35.61
N ASP A 1152 -25.65 22.70 36.61
CA ASP A 1152 -26.44 21.47 36.70
C ASP A 1152 -27.60 21.63 37.70
N LYS A 1153 -27.42 22.52 38.68
CA LYS A 1153 -28.39 22.99 39.67
C LYS A 1153 -28.16 24.47 39.99
N ASP A 1154 -29.02 25.03 40.81
CA ASP A 1154 -28.91 26.43 41.26
C ASP A 1154 -27.89 26.55 42.41
N TYR A 1155 -26.89 27.41 42.22
CA TYR A 1155 -25.85 27.74 43.19
C TYR A 1155 -26.06 29.15 43.73
N LYS A 1156 -26.27 29.28 45.04
CA LYS A 1156 -26.63 30.56 45.68
C LYS A 1156 -25.44 31.52 45.72
N LEU A 1157 -25.74 32.79 45.45
CA LEU A 1157 -24.81 33.91 45.52
C LEU A 1157 -25.01 34.68 46.82
N ASP A 1158 -23.91 35.04 47.48
CA ASP A 1158 -23.96 35.88 48.68
C ASP A 1158 -24.04 37.38 48.31
N ALA A 1159 -24.89 38.13 49.01
CA ALA A 1159 -25.04 39.57 48.81
C ALA A 1159 -23.89 40.39 49.46
N MET A 1160 -23.57 41.55 48.88
CA MET A 1160 -22.50 42.44 49.38
C MET A 1160 -22.75 43.06 50.77
N GLY A 1161 -24.00 43.06 51.26
CA GLY A 1161 -24.32 43.36 52.65
C GLY A 1161 -24.27 44.83 53.06
N ALA A 1162 -24.15 45.07 54.37
CA ALA A 1162 -24.06 46.40 54.98
C ALA A 1162 -22.61 46.81 55.25
N ALA A 1163 -22.28 48.07 55.02
CA ALA A 1163 -20.95 48.62 55.28
C ALA A 1163 -21.01 50.08 55.76
N ILE A 1164 -19.97 50.49 56.49
CA ILE A 1164 -19.70 51.89 56.81
C ILE A 1164 -18.49 52.36 56.00
N GLU A 1165 -18.60 53.53 55.39
CA GLU A 1165 -17.55 54.15 54.59
C GLU A 1165 -17.16 55.49 55.23
N GLY A 1166 -15.87 55.71 55.41
CA GLY A 1166 -15.28 56.99 55.81
C GLY A 1166 -14.25 57.44 54.79
N GLY A 1167 -14.17 58.74 54.50
CA GLY A 1167 -13.17 59.26 53.57
C GLY A 1167 -12.87 60.74 53.73
N LEU A 1168 -11.78 61.15 53.12
CA LEU A 1168 -11.25 62.51 53.10
C LEU A 1168 -10.89 62.89 51.66
N GLY A 1169 -11.12 64.15 51.29
CA GLY A 1169 -10.77 64.64 49.97
C GLY A 1169 -10.40 66.11 49.94
N ILE A 1170 -9.71 66.48 48.86
CA ILE A 1170 -9.18 67.80 48.58
C ILE A 1170 -9.57 68.21 47.18
N SER A 1171 -9.92 69.49 47.00
CA SER A 1171 -10.16 70.10 45.70
C SER A 1171 -9.54 71.48 45.69
N ALA A 1172 -8.69 71.77 44.71
CA ALA A 1172 -7.91 73.01 44.65
C ALA A 1172 -7.90 73.60 43.24
N GLN A 1173 -8.19 74.89 43.11
CA GLN A 1173 -8.05 75.61 41.86
C GLN A 1173 -6.59 76.10 41.70
N LEU A 1174 -5.88 75.56 40.70
CA LEU A 1174 -4.49 75.89 40.43
C LEU A 1174 -4.36 77.14 39.54
N SER A 1175 -5.29 77.33 38.59
CA SER A 1175 -5.39 78.53 37.73
C SER A 1175 -6.85 78.84 37.40
N THR A 1176 -7.11 79.92 36.65
CA THR A 1176 -8.47 80.26 36.16
C THR A 1176 -9.11 79.14 35.37
N ASN A 1177 -8.32 78.27 34.74
CA ASN A 1177 -8.79 77.22 33.85
C ASN A 1177 -8.49 75.81 34.39
N LEU A 1178 -7.71 75.63 35.46
CA LEU A 1178 -7.25 74.31 35.92
C LEU A 1178 -7.57 74.07 37.40
N SER A 1179 -8.20 72.92 37.70
CA SER A 1179 -8.44 72.43 39.06
C SER A 1179 -7.98 70.99 39.24
N LEU A 1180 -7.45 70.70 40.43
CA LEU A 1180 -7.00 69.37 40.86
C LEU A 1180 -7.95 68.83 41.94
N HIS A 1181 -8.22 67.53 41.88
CA HIS A 1181 -9.00 66.79 42.86
C HIS A 1181 -8.26 65.53 43.34
N GLY A 1182 -8.43 65.17 44.62
CA GLY A 1182 -8.06 63.85 45.14
C GLY A 1182 -8.94 63.42 46.32
N ASP A 1183 -9.22 62.13 46.42
CA ASP A 1183 -10.07 61.52 47.46
C ASP A 1183 -9.50 60.16 47.89
N VAL A 1184 -9.59 59.88 49.19
CA VAL A 1184 -9.30 58.56 49.76
C VAL A 1184 -10.44 58.14 50.67
N SER A 1185 -10.95 56.92 50.49
CA SER A 1185 -11.96 56.35 51.38
C SER A 1185 -11.65 54.91 51.76
N TYR A 1186 -12.13 54.51 52.94
CA TYR A 1186 -12.10 53.15 53.43
C TYR A 1186 -13.52 52.71 53.79
N GLN A 1187 -13.91 51.56 53.27
CA GLN A 1187 -15.18 50.90 53.56
C GLN A 1187 -14.92 49.68 54.44
N GLN A 1188 -15.69 49.54 55.51
CA GLN A 1188 -15.66 48.40 56.41
C GLN A 1188 -17.02 47.69 56.43
N LYS A 1189 -17.03 46.39 56.13
CA LYS A 1189 -18.23 45.56 56.28
C LYS A 1189 -18.69 45.52 57.74
N LEU A 1190 -20.01 45.52 57.95
CA LEU A 1190 -20.66 45.44 59.26
C LEU A 1190 -21.19 44.03 59.58
N GLN A 1191 -21.16 43.13 58.61
CA GLN A 1191 -21.62 41.74 58.71
C GLN A 1191 -20.46 40.79 58.35
N LYS A 1192 -20.60 39.49 58.63
CA LYS A 1192 -19.58 38.49 58.27
C LYS A 1192 -19.38 38.41 56.75
N THR A 1193 -20.49 38.38 56.02
CA THR A 1193 -20.54 38.57 54.57
C THR A 1193 -20.48 40.06 54.21
N GLY A 1194 -19.65 40.41 53.24
CA GLY A 1194 -19.62 41.76 52.65
C GLY A 1194 -18.24 42.22 52.20
N ILE A 1195 -18.14 43.49 51.81
CA ILE A 1195 -16.89 44.08 51.28
C ILE A 1195 -16.25 45.04 52.27
N SER A 1196 -14.97 44.82 52.52
CA SER A 1196 -14.06 45.80 53.12
C SER A 1196 -12.96 46.17 52.14
N GLY A 1197 -12.55 47.44 52.09
CA GLY A 1197 -11.52 47.88 51.16
C GLY A 1197 -11.23 49.37 51.20
N ALA A 1198 -10.16 49.76 50.51
CA ALA A 1198 -9.76 51.15 50.33
C ALA A 1198 -9.95 51.56 48.86
N SER A 1199 -10.31 52.82 48.64
CA SER A 1199 -10.37 53.44 47.32
C SER A 1199 -9.59 54.74 47.31
N PHE A 1200 -8.96 55.02 46.18
CA PHE A 1200 -8.19 56.22 45.91
C PHE A 1200 -8.63 56.80 44.56
N SER A 1201 -8.78 58.12 44.49
CA SER A 1201 -8.98 58.81 43.22
C SER A 1201 -8.19 60.10 43.12
N GLY A 1202 -7.87 60.48 41.89
CA GLY A 1202 -7.23 61.73 41.53
C GLY A 1202 -7.72 62.21 40.17
N GLY A 1203 -8.00 63.50 40.05
CA GLY A 1203 -8.58 64.06 38.84
C GLY A 1203 -8.07 65.46 38.52
N ILE A 1204 -8.04 65.77 37.23
CA ILE A 1204 -7.74 67.10 36.71
C ILE A 1204 -8.94 67.55 35.88
N ARG A 1205 -9.37 68.80 36.09
CA ARG A 1205 -10.43 69.43 35.29
C ARG A 1205 -9.90 70.72 34.66
N TYR A 1206 -10.16 70.87 33.37
CA TYR A 1206 -9.85 72.06 32.59
C TYR A 1206 -11.13 72.73 32.09
N GLN A 1207 -11.28 74.02 32.35
CA GLN A 1207 -12.44 74.85 31.98
C GLN A 1207 -12.01 75.84 30.90
N PHE A 1208 -12.78 75.96 29.82
CA PHE A 1208 -12.48 76.88 28.71
C PHE A 1208 -13.07 78.27 28.94
#